data_AF-A0A5E4QTK2-F1
#
_entry.id   AF-A0A5E4QTK2-F1
#
_cell.length_a   1.000
_cell.length_b   1.000
_cell.length_c   1.000
_cell.angle_alpha   90.00
_cell.angle_beta   90.00
_cell.angle_gamma   90.00
#
_symmetry.space_group_name_H-M   'P 1'
#
loop_
_entity.id
_entity.type
_entity.pdbx_description
1 polymer ?
#
loop_
_entity_poly.entity_id
_entity_poly.type
_entity_poly.pdbx_seq_one_letter_code
_entity_poly.pdbx_strand_id
1 'polypeptide(L)'
;MVYLTEQEFGVWNDEVVKKYTWRTDSGFNRDGNLSDVVLGFDDLDSYVNRNTDNFGCVVGRVANRIADGTFQLDGRTYSLARNWRGIHHLHGGTTGFDKVNWNSVVSGNKVIFSRVSKDGEEGYPGDLLINITYEVTDEDTWCIEYRGVTTEKTLVNLTNHSYFNLAGHETGAQELYNHIININADNDQPSITFYTGNFLPSDDLPAIPGKYGVSYSRHSGLCLEAQKCIDAIHHPNFPSIVLKPGEVYTQKTEYRFDIPNMVHLAEQHFGTFNNEPVRKFTWSTDTGFSVPAKNGEIKDVVLGFDTIEDYVTKNARFFGSTIGRCANRIRGGTFQLDGVTYHLAKNNGENHLHGGIVGFNKDGEEGYPGDMIANVIYEVVDNSLLVEFLAVTHKKTIINMTNHSYFNLAGHDAGADGLYDHIITVNADRVTETSADNIPTGRLLKVGGTPFDLRAPVRLGDVMVLHERLFDHNFCVSPTGEVYSNQPGVQVYTSYFLPAPQDQPIVGKQGTPYHRHAAFCLETQVYPDAVNHPHFPTVILKPGDVYRHKLRINKIFKMVHLTDEEFGKLQGESVRRFTWRAENISVSVISYGAIIQSIRVPDKNGVTYDVVLGFDDLESYVNRNEPHLGGTIGRCANRIGGASFKIDGTTYQVPKNVNWKSTVDGNKVIFSYLSKDGEEGYPGNLITNVTYEVKDNAIYIDFVSITDKKTVVNLTNHSYFNLAGHDAGAQGLFDHVISINADKITETTSESIPTGRLLDVGGTPFDLRTPTRLGDVMAKDELLFDDNFCVSTFGCTGLNFISRVSHPNGRYLEVYSNQPGVQLYTSYYLPAPEEAALIGKGGVGYRRHGAFCLETQNYPDAVHHRDFPDAVLKPGDIYTHKVVFKFGVAKSGGPQVTNV
;
A
#
# COMPACT_ATOMS: atom_id res chain seq x y z
N MET A 1 12.79 -10.95 -7.60
CA MET A 1 11.95 -10.30 -8.65
C MET A 1 10.71 -11.15 -8.85
N VAL A 2 9.58 -10.57 -9.30
CA VAL A 2 8.34 -11.32 -9.59
C VAL A 2 8.19 -11.49 -11.10
N TYR A 3 8.04 -12.72 -11.55
CA TYR A 3 7.78 -13.07 -12.95
C TYR A 3 6.35 -13.60 -13.08
N LEU A 4 5.56 -13.02 -13.97
CA LEU A 4 4.20 -13.47 -14.28
C LEU A 4 4.16 -14.07 -15.68
N THR A 5 3.59 -15.27 -15.79
CA THR A 5 3.38 -15.98 -17.05
C THR A 5 1.89 -16.27 -17.26
N GLU A 6 1.44 -16.15 -18.51
CA GLU A 6 0.10 -16.53 -18.97
C GLU A 6 0.22 -17.77 -19.87
N GLN A 7 -0.65 -18.76 -19.67
CA GLN A 7 -0.74 -19.96 -20.50
C GLN A 7 -2.20 -20.36 -20.73
N GLU A 8 -2.49 -20.98 -21.87
CA GLU A 8 -3.75 -21.68 -22.07
C GLU A 8 -3.82 -22.89 -21.13
N PHE A 9 -4.93 -23.00 -20.39
CA PHE A 9 -5.19 -24.12 -19.47
C PHE A 9 -6.14 -25.16 -20.09
N GLY A 10 -7.01 -24.73 -20.99
CA GLY A 10 -7.91 -25.58 -21.76
C GLY A 10 -9.02 -24.75 -22.40
N VAL A 11 -10.00 -25.43 -23.00
CA VAL A 11 -11.18 -24.81 -23.61
C VAL A 11 -12.43 -25.29 -22.88
N TRP A 12 -13.29 -24.35 -22.49
CA TRP A 12 -14.57 -24.64 -21.85
C TRP A 12 -15.66 -23.73 -22.42
N ASN A 13 -16.79 -24.31 -22.84
CA ASN A 13 -17.88 -23.61 -23.53
C ASN A 13 -17.41 -22.75 -24.73
N ASP A 14 -16.54 -23.32 -25.57
CA ASP A 14 -15.92 -22.65 -26.73
C ASP A 14 -15.04 -21.43 -26.39
N GLU A 15 -14.74 -21.20 -25.10
CA GLU A 15 -13.84 -20.16 -24.63
C GLU A 15 -12.54 -20.73 -24.09
N VAL A 16 -11.44 -20.02 -24.34
CA VAL A 16 -10.13 -20.37 -23.77
C VAL A 16 -10.11 -20.00 -22.29
N VAL A 17 -9.80 -20.98 -21.45
CA VAL A 17 -9.52 -20.77 -20.03
C VAL A 17 -8.02 -20.55 -19.87
N LYS A 18 -7.65 -19.45 -19.21
CA LYS A 18 -6.25 -19.06 -19.01
C LYS A 18 -5.77 -19.43 -17.60
N LYS A 19 -4.52 -19.86 -17.50
CA LYS A 19 -3.80 -20.05 -16.24
C LYS A 19 -2.69 -19.01 -16.14
N TYR A 20 -2.61 -18.41 -14.95
CA TYR A 20 -1.61 -17.42 -14.60
C TYR A 20 -0.67 -18.02 -13.55
N THR A 21 0.63 -17.81 -13.72
CA THR A 21 1.64 -18.31 -12.79
C THR A 21 2.63 -17.21 -12.46
N TRP A 22 2.65 -16.84 -11.19
CA TRP A 22 3.68 -16.00 -10.60
C TRP A 22 4.84 -16.87 -10.13
N ARG A 23 6.06 -16.37 -10.30
CA ARG A 23 7.28 -16.95 -9.74
C ARG A 23 8.08 -15.84 -9.06
N THR A 24 8.47 -16.09 -7.82
CA THR A 24 9.45 -15.28 -7.10
C THR A 24 10.74 -16.07 -6.97
N ASP A 25 11.84 -15.37 -6.67
CA ASP A 25 13.15 -16.02 -6.48
C ASP A 25 13.32 -16.63 -5.07
N SER A 26 12.28 -16.58 -4.22
CA SER A 26 12.37 -16.77 -2.75
C SER A 26 11.40 -17.80 -2.14
N GLY A 27 10.55 -18.48 -2.92
CA GLY A 27 9.55 -19.44 -2.42
C GLY A 27 10.04 -20.87 -2.13
N PHE A 28 10.97 -21.05 -1.19
CA PHE A 28 11.46 -22.37 -0.78
C PHE A 28 10.85 -22.82 0.56
N ASN A 29 10.97 -24.08 0.93
CA ASN A 29 10.71 -24.58 2.28
C ASN A 29 12.00 -24.55 3.11
N ARG A 30 11.95 -25.01 4.37
CA ARG A 30 13.13 -25.01 5.28
C ARG A 30 14.35 -25.76 4.70
N ASP A 31 14.11 -26.74 3.84
CA ASP A 31 15.16 -27.56 3.22
C ASP A 31 15.60 -27.01 1.86
N GLY A 32 15.15 -25.80 1.48
CA GLY A 32 15.49 -25.16 0.22
C GLY A 32 14.73 -25.69 -0.99
N ASN A 33 13.62 -26.42 -0.79
CA ASN A 33 12.82 -27.01 -1.87
C ASN A 33 11.51 -26.25 -2.07
N LEU A 34 11.07 -26.07 -3.31
CA LEU A 34 9.77 -25.48 -3.62
C LEU A 34 8.67 -26.54 -3.49
N SER A 35 7.59 -26.25 -2.77
CA SER A 35 6.41 -27.13 -2.63
C SER A 35 5.12 -26.33 -2.89
N ASP A 36 4.12 -26.97 -3.48
CA ASP A 36 2.80 -26.39 -3.71
C ASP A 36 1.96 -26.59 -2.44
N VAL A 37 1.58 -25.49 -1.79
CA VAL A 37 0.86 -25.52 -0.51
C VAL A 37 -0.65 -25.43 -0.69
N VAL A 38 -1.16 -25.33 -1.92
CA VAL A 38 -2.60 -25.14 -2.19
C VAL A 38 -3.17 -26.38 -2.86
N LEU A 39 -4.24 -26.93 -2.27
CA LEU A 39 -4.96 -28.06 -2.85
C LEU A 39 -5.67 -27.63 -4.15
N GLY A 40 -5.66 -28.48 -5.17
CA GLY A 40 -6.38 -28.23 -6.42
C GLY A 40 -6.23 -29.35 -7.45
N PHE A 41 -6.29 -29.01 -8.73
CA PHE A 41 -6.17 -29.98 -9.83
C PHE A 41 -5.17 -29.52 -10.90
N ASP A 42 -4.63 -30.49 -11.66
CA ASP A 42 -3.70 -30.21 -12.76
C ASP A 42 -4.41 -29.89 -14.08
N ASP A 43 -5.70 -30.22 -14.20
CA ASP A 43 -6.47 -30.15 -15.43
C ASP A 43 -7.81 -29.42 -15.25
N LEU A 44 -8.29 -28.81 -16.34
CA LEU A 44 -9.54 -28.05 -16.39
C LEU A 44 -10.78 -28.93 -16.15
N ASP A 45 -10.79 -30.15 -16.68
CA ASP A 45 -11.94 -31.06 -16.57
C ASP A 45 -12.24 -31.42 -15.12
N SER A 46 -11.21 -31.57 -14.29
CA SER A 46 -11.35 -31.80 -12.85
C SER A 46 -11.99 -30.61 -12.14
N TYR A 47 -11.70 -29.37 -12.54
CA TYR A 47 -12.39 -28.18 -12.01
C TYR A 47 -13.83 -28.06 -12.50
N VAL A 48 -14.10 -28.38 -13.78
CA VAL A 48 -15.43 -28.23 -14.40
C VAL A 48 -16.41 -29.33 -13.95
N ASN A 49 -15.96 -30.58 -13.92
CA ASN A 49 -16.86 -31.74 -13.77
C ASN A 49 -16.99 -32.23 -12.32
N ARG A 50 -16.08 -31.85 -11.42
CA ARG A 50 -16.14 -32.25 -10.01
C ARG A 50 -16.84 -31.13 -9.23
N ASN A 51 -18.15 -31.25 -9.14
CA ASN A 51 -19.06 -30.29 -8.51
C ASN A 51 -18.94 -30.23 -6.97
N THR A 52 -17.74 -30.39 -6.40
CA THR A 52 -17.56 -30.61 -4.96
C THR A 52 -16.37 -29.80 -4.44
N ASP A 53 -16.70 -28.80 -3.60
CA ASP A 53 -15.84 -28.21 -2.56
C ASP A 53 -15.07 -26.91 -2.86
N ASN A 54 -15.39 -26.18 -3.93
CA ASN A 54 -14.95 -24.79 -4.14
C ASN A 54 -13.42 -24.59 -4.00
N PHE A 55 -12.60 -25.42 -4.67
CA PHE A 55 -11.14 -25.35 -4.53
C PHE A 55 -10.55 -24.06 -5.13
N GLY A 56 -10.15 -23.12 -4.27
CA GLY A 56 -9.36 -21.94 -4.65
C GLY A 56 -10.12 -20.85 -5.41
N CYS A 57 -11.43 -20.97 -5.56
CA CYS A 57 -12.26 -20.04 -6.30
C CYS A 57 -12.78 -18.86 -5.46
N VAL A 58 -13.20 -17.80 -6.15
CA VAL A 58 -14.16 -16.83 -5.59
C VAL A 58 -15.56 -17.40 -5.79
N VAL A 59 -16.30 -17.58 -4.70
CA VAL A 59 -17.50 -18.43 -4.67
C VAL A 59 -18.76 -17.81 -5.28
N GLY A 60 -19.04 -16.51 -5.05
CA GLY A 60 -20.25 -15.87 -5.59
C GLY A 60 -20.61 -14.58 -4.87
N ARG A 61 -21.71 -13.91 -5.26
CA ARG A 61 -22.06 -12.57 -4.71
C ARG A 61 -22.06 -12.53 -3.18
N VAL A 62 -22.56 -13.58 -2.53
CA VAL A 62 -22.46 -13.76 -1.08
C VAL A 62 -21.82 -15.11 -0.80
N ALA A 63 -20.62 -15.06 -0.24
CA ALA A 63 -19.96 -16.20 0.34
C ALA A 63 -20.73 -16.69 1.57
N ASN A 64 -20.66 -18.00 1.80
CA ASN A 64 -21.37 -18.67 2.87
C ASN A 64 -22.90 -18.64 2.72
N ARG A 65 -23.63 -18.81 3.83
CA ARG A 65 -25.07 -19.07 3.84
C ARG A 65 -25.92 -17.79 3.92
N ILE A 66 -27.05 -17.81 3.19
CA ILE A 66 -28.22 -16.97 3.46
C ILE A 66 -29.38 -17.89 3.86
N ALA A 67 -29.95 -17.62 5.04
CA ALA A 67 -31.05 -18.42 5.58
C ALA A 67 -32.25 -18.45 4.62
N ASP A 68 -32.90 -19.61 4.54
CA ASP A 68 -34.05 -19.92 3.68
C ASP A 68 -33.92 -19.58 2.18
N GLY A 69 -32.72 -19.21 1.72
CA GLY A 69 -32.48 -18.73 0.35
C GLY A 69 -33.39 -17.56 -0.01
N THR A 70 -33.73 -16.70 0.95
CA THR A 70 -34.56 -15.53 0.72
C THR A 70 -34.04 -14.36 1.52
N PHE A 71 -34.30 -13.14 1.08
CA PHE A 71 -34.05 -11.94 1.89
C PHE A 71 -35.02 -10.83 1.51
N GLN A 72 -35.13 -9.80 2.36
CA GLN A 72 -35.90 -8.61 2.05
C GLN A 72 -34.99 -7.41 1.80
N LEU A 73 -35.34 -6.62 0.78
CA LEU A 73 -34.66 -5.38 0.46
C LEU A 73 -35.69 -4.37 -0.02
N ASP A 74 -35.74 -3.20 0.63
CA ASP A 74 -36.72 -2.14 0.37
C ASP A 74 -38.19 -2.62 0.34
N GLY A 75 -38.54 -3.54 1.25
CA GLY A 75 -39.90 -4.09 1.36
C GLY A 75 -40.25 -5.13 0.28
N ARG A 76 -39.33 -5.46 -0.63
CA ARG A 76 -39.49 -6.56 -1.60
C ARG A 76 -38.74 -7.80 -1.12
N THR A 77 -39.39 -8.96 -1.26
CA THR A 77 -38.77 -10.27 -1.01
C THR A 77 -38.08 -10.78 -2.28
N TYR A 78 -36.84 -11.20 -2.14
CA TYR A 78 -36.05 -11.85 -3.18
C TYR A 78 -35.87 -13.33 -2.83
N SER A 79 -35.97 -14.20 -3.84
CA SER A 79 -35.73 -15.63 -3.71
C SER A 79 -34.46 -15.99 -4.45
N LEU A 80 -33.52 -16.56 -3.72
CA LEU A 80 -32.23 -17.03 -4.21
C LEU A 80 -32.28 -18.53 -4.49
N ALA A 81 -31.33 -19.03 -5.29
CA ALA A 81 -31.19 -20.47 -5.48
C ALA A 81 -30.90 -21.20 -4.15
N ARG A 82 -31.58 -22.31 -3.90
CA ARG A 82 -31.41 -23.11 -2.67
C ARG A 82 -30.54 -24.34 -2.93
N ASN A 83 -29.23 -24.13 -3.01
CA ASN A 83 -28.25 -25.16 -3.31
C ASN A 83 -27.73 -25.92 -2.05
N TRP A 84 -28.04 -25.46 -0.84
CA TRP A 84 -27.64 -26.15 0.39
C TRP A 84 -28.81 -26.86 1.06
N ARG A 85 -28.76 -28.20 1.04
CA ARG A 85 -29.82 -29.10 1.54
C ARG A 85 -31.21 -28.84 0.93
N GLY A 86 -31.28 -28.12 -0.19
CA GLY A 86 -32.53 -27.66 -0.80
C GLY A 86 -33.27 -26.56 0.00
N ILE A 87 -32.67 -26.01 1.05
CA ILE A 87 -33.33 -25.07 1.98
C ILE A 87 -32.63 -23.71 1.95
N HIS A 88 -31.31 -23.68 2.03
CA HIS A 88 -30.54 -22.45 2.16
C HIS A 88 -29.78 -22.14 0.87
N HIS A 89 -29.44 -20.87 0.71
CA HIS A 89 -28.50 -20.42 -0.32
C HIS A 89 -27.09 -20.48 0.24
N LEU A 90 -26.12 -20.96 -0.53
CA LEU A 90 -24.72 -21.12 -0.14
C LEU A 90 -23.82 -20.65 -1.28
N HIS A 91 -22.79 -19.86 -0.96
CA HIS A 91 -21.68 -19.56 -1.86
C HIS A 91 -22.13 -18.98 -3.21
N GLY A 92 -23.16 -18.14 -3.21
CA GLY A 92 -23.66 -17.48 -4.42
C GLY A 92 -24.55 -18.32 -5.33
N GLY A 93 -24.80 -19.61 -5.02
CA GLY A 93 -25.87 -20.39 -5.63
C GLY A 93 -25.42 -21.60 -6.44
N THR A 94 -26.25 -22.02 -7.41
CA THR A 94 -26.02 -23.25 -8.19
C THR A 94 -24.92 -23.06 -9.22
N THR A 95 -24.91 -21.89 -9.87
CA THR A 95 -23.93 -21.40 -10.82
C THR A 95 -23.24 -20.18 -10.22
N GLY A 96 -22.47 -20.41 -9.15
CA GLY A 96 -21.70 -19.37 -8.48
C GLY A 96 -20.55 -18.86 -9.36
N PHE A 97 -19.77 -17.94 -8.79
CA PHE A 97 -18.59 -17.36 -9.45
C PHE A 97 -17.44 -18.37 -9.61
N ASP A 98 -17.54 -19.53 -8.96
CA ASP A 98 -16.68 -20.70 -9.10
C ASP A 98 -16.90 -21.44 -10.43
N LYS A 99 -18.06 -21.25 -11.07
CA LYS A 99 -18.51 -22.01 -12.25
C LYS A 99 -18.66 -21.13 -13.48
N VAL A 100 -17.74 -20.20 -13.68
CA VAL A 100 -17.77 -19.27 -14.81
C VAL A 100 -16.36 -18.92 -15.27
N ASN A 101 -16.20 -18.69 -16.56
CA ASN A 101 -14.95 -18.22 -17.12
C ASN A 101 -14.90 -16.70 -16.92
N TRP A 102 -13.92 -16.24 -16.15
CA TRP A 102 -13.73 -14.82 -15.92
C TRP A 102 -12.86 -14.25 -17.01
N ASN A 103 -13.16 -13.02 -17.41
CA ASN A 103 -12.25 -12.33 -18.30
C ASN A 103 -11.06 -11.81 -17.51
N SER A 104 -9.89 -11.77 -18.12
CA SER A 104 -8.66 -11.45 -17.41
C SER A 104 -7.71 -10.57 -18.20
N VAL A 105 -7.01 -9.66 -17.51
CA VAL A 105 -5.93 -8.86 -18.07
C VAL A 105 -4.71 -8.88 -17.15
N VAL A 106 -3.52 -8.90 -17.75
CA VAL A 106 -2.25 -8.74 -17.06
C VAL A 106 -1.88 -7.27 -17.00
N SER A 107 -1.49 -6.78 -15.82
CA SER A 107 -1.09 -5.39 -15.60
C SER A 107 0.14 -5.33 -14.69
N GLY A 108 1.34 -5.43 -15.27
CA GLY A 108 2.58 -5.59 -14.50
C GLY A 108 2.64 -6.97 -13.84
N ASN A 109 2.80 -7.01 -12.52
CA ASN A 109 2.75 -8.24 -11.69
C ASN A 109 1.32 -8.61 -11.25
N LYS A 110 0.28 -7.96 -11.80
CA LYS A 110 -1.12 -8.17 -11.44
C LYS A 110 -1.87 -8.93 -12.51
N VAL A 111 -2.85 -9.73 -12.10
CA VAL A 111 -3.90 -10.25 -12.96
C VAL A 111 -5.23 -9.74 -12.43
N ILE A 112 -5.97 -9.02 -13.25
CA ILE A 112 -7.30 -8.51 -12.91
C ILE A 112 -8.32 -9.38 -13.63
N PHE A 113 -9.17 -10.06 -12.86
CA PHE A 113 -10.31 -10.79 -13.37
C PHE A 113 -11.57 -9.93 -13.28
N SER A 114 -12.36 -9.90 -14.35
CA SER A 114 -13.58 -9.09 -14.44
C SER A 114 -14.79 -9.92 -14.87
N ARG A 115 -15.92 -9.66 -14.22
CA ARG A 115 -17.22 -10.28 -14.51
C ARG A 115 -18.36 -9.31 -14.25
N VAL A 116 -19.38 -9.36 -15.11
CA VAL A 116 -20.71 -8.82 -14.82
C VAL A 116 -21.61 -9.98 -14.41
N SER A 117 -22.07 -9.98 -13.17
CA SER A 117 -23.19 -10.81 -12.72
C SER A 117 -24.48 -10.06 -13.04
N LYS A 118 -25.37 -10.65 -13.84
CA LYS A 118 -26.56 -9.95 -14.35
C LYS A 118 -27.68 -9.86 -13.32
N ASP A 119 -28.56 -8.86 -13.47
CA ASP A 119 -29.80 -8.78 -12.71
C ASP A 119 -30.58 -10.10 -12.79
N GLY A 120 -31.03 -10.60 -11.64
CA GLY A 120 -31.70 -11.88 -11.49
C GLY A 120 -30.79 -13.10 -11.45
N GLU A 121 -29.47 -12.97 -11.68
CA GLU A 121 -28.51 -14.08 -11.59
C GLU A 121 -28.52 -14.68 -10.18
N GLU A 122 -28.83 -15.97 -10.08
CA GLU A 122 -29.03 -16.72 -8.83
C GLU A 122 -30.08 -16.09 -7.87
N GLY A 123 -30.92 -15.18 -8.39
CA GLY A 123 -31.99 -14.49 -7.67
C GLY A 123 -31.63 -13.11 -7.11
N TYR A 124 -30.41 -12.62 -7.36
CA TYR A 124 -29.95 -11.32 -6.86
C TYR A 124 -30.42 -10.15 -7.76
N PRO A 125 -30.90 -9.04 -7.19
CA PRO A 125 -31.22 -7.84 -7.96
C PRO A 125 -29.99 -7.09 -8.45
N GLY A 126 -30.12 -6.35 -9.53
CA GLY A 126 -29.13 -5.44 -10.09
C GLY A 126 -27.98 -6.16 -10.81
N ASP A 127 -27.49 -5.53 -11.86
CA ASP A 127 -26.21 -5.90 -12.47
C ASP A 127 -25.10 -5.55 -11.46
N LEU A 128 -24.29 -6.54 -11.10
CA LEU A 128 -23.10 -6.36 -10.27
C LEU A 128 -21.87 -6.57 -11.15
N LEU A 129 -21.07 -5.52 -11.31
CA LEU A 129 -19.75 -5.63 -11.90
C LEU A 129 -18.72 -5.90 -10.80
N ILE A 130 -17.88 -6.91 -10.99
CA ILE A 130 -16.85 -7.33 -10.04
C ILE A 130 -15.49 -7.38 -10.73
N ASN A 131 -14.49 -6.82 -10.07
CA ASN A 131 -13.07 -7.01 -10.38
C ASN A 131 -12.37 -7.70 -9.21
N ILE A 132 -11.61 -8.75 -9.51
CA ILE A 132 -10.72 -9.44 -8.58
C ILE A 132 -9.29 -9.26 -9.06
N THR A 133 -8.49 -8.50 -8.33
CA THR A 133 -7.08 -8.31 -8.65
C THR A 133 -6.24 -9.25 -7.81
N TYR A 134 -5.53 -10.17 -8.46
CA TYR A 134 -4.48 -10.96 -7.86
C TYR A 134 -3.13 -10.31 -8.12
N GLU A 135 -2.31 -10.19 -7.09
CA GLU A 135 -0.95 -9.66 -7.16
C GLU A 135 -0.03 -10.51 -6.30
N VAL A 136 1.17 -10.82 -6.79
CA VAL A 136 2.28 -11.25 -5.94
C VAL A 136 3.28 -10.12 -5.91
N THR A 137 3.59 -9.62 -4.72
CA THR A 137 4.56 -8.54 -4.52
C THR A 137 5.98 -9.09 -4.48
N ASP A 138 6.97 -8.20 -4.55
CA ASP A 138 8.38 -8.49 -4.33
C ASP A 138 8.71 -8.86 -2.87
N GLU A 139 7.75 -8.74 -1.95
CA GLU A 139 7.82 -9.14 -0.54
C GLU A 139 7.13 -10.50 -0.27
N ASP A 140 7.07 -11.40 -1.25
CA ASP A 140 6.45 -12.74 -1.16
C ASP A 140 5.01 -12.72 -0.58
N THR A 141 4.29 -11.62 -0.84
CA THR A 141 2.92 -11.44 -0.39
C THR A 141 1.96 -11.65 -1.56
N TRP A 142 1.04 -12.60 -1.41
CA TRP A 142 -0.07 -12.82 -2.32
C TRP A 142 -1.29 -11.99 -1.89
N CYS A 143 -1.63 -11.00 -2.70
CA CYS A 143 -2.73 -10.08 -2.46
C CYS A 143 -3.92 -10.44 -3.36
N ILE A 144 -5.13 -10.42 -2.78
CA ILE A 144 -6.41 -10.50 -3.48
C ILE A 144 -7.22 -9.25 -3.14
N GLU A 145 -7.47 -8.39 -4.12
CA GLU A 145 -8.31 -7.21 -3.97
C GLU A 145 -9.64 -7.44 -4.70
N TYR A 146 -10.74 -7.22 -4.00
CA TYR A 146 -12.10 -7.32 -4.51
C TYR A 146 -12.67 -5.92 -4.67
N ARG A 147 -13.18 -5.60 -5.85
CA ARG A 147 -13.93 -4.36 -6.12
C ARG A 147 -15.23 -4.66 -6.81
N GLY A 148 -16.32 -4.04 -6.37
CA GLY A 148 -17.61 -4.20 -7.02
C GLY A 148 -18.47 -2.95 -7.01
N VAL A 149 -19.25 -2.76 -8.07
CA VAL A 149 -20.28 -1.71 -8.17
C VAL A 149 -21.55 -2.29 -8.78
N THR A 150 -22.69 -1.69 -8.44
CA THR A 150 -24.01 -2.22 -8.80
C THR A 150 -24.92 -1.18 -9.42
N THR A 151 -25.84 -1.61 -10.29
CA THR A 151 -26.89 -0.75 -10.89
C THR A 151 -28.11 -0.58 -9.99
N GLU A 152 -28.41 -1.55 -9.12
CA GLU A 152 -29.47 -1.51 -8.10
C GLU A 152 -28.94 -1.94 -6.73
N LYS A 153 -29.70 -1.76 -5.65
CA LYS A 153 -29.27 -2.30 -4.35
C LYS A 153 -29.19 -3.83 -4.44
N THR A 154 -28.06 -4.41 -4.05
CA THR A 154 -27.81 -5.87 -4.05
C THR A 154 -27.02 -6.28 -2.82
N LEU A 155 -26.90 -7.58 -2.55
CA LEU A 155 -26.00 -8.11 -1.53
C LEU A 155 -24.62 -8.43 -2.14
N VAL A 156 -23.55 -8.08 -1.43
CA VAL A 156 -22.16 -8.40 -1.78
C VAL A 156 -21.35 -8.75 -0.52
N ASN A 157 -20.77 -9.95 -0.50
CA ASN A 157 -19.85 -10.45 0.52
C ASN A 157 -18.91 -11.48 -0.13
N LEU A 158 -17.79 -11.03 -0.66
CA LEU A 158 -16.88 -11.88 -1.45
C LEU A 158 -15.77 -12.46 -0.58
N THR A 159 -15.27 -13.63 -0.93
CA THR A 159 -14.08 -14.25 -0.33
C THR A 159 -13.47 -15.25 -1.31
N ASN A 160 -12.24 -15.70 -1.03
CA ASN A 160 -11.58 -16.79 -1.75
C ASN A 160 -11.57 -18.05 -0.90
N HIS A 161 -11.84 -19.19 -1.52
CA HIS A 161 -12.04 -20.47 -0.86
C HIS A 161 -10.83 -21.43 -1.08
N SER A 162 -9.61 -20.93 -0.88
CA SER A 162 -8.39 -21.75 -0.97
C SER A 162 -8.18 -22.65 0.25
N TYR A 163 -7.83 -23.90 0.01
CA TYR A 163 -7.36 -24.84 1.02
C TYR A 163 -5.83 -24.91 0.99
N PHE A 164 -5.22 -24.71 2.16
CA PHE A 164 -3.78 -24.69 2.35
C PHE A 164 -3.30 -25.86 3.20
N ASN A 165 -2.14 -26.39 2.87
CA ASN A 165 -1.32 -27.20 3.75
C ASN A 165 0.12 -26.70 3.62
N LEU A 166 0.62 -26.02 4.65
CA LEU A 166 1.90 -25.32 4.62
C LEU A 166 3.09 -26.30 4.62
N ALA A 167 2.88 -27.56 4.99
CA ALA A 167 3.88 -28.62 4.83
C ALA A 167 3.98 -29.13 3.37
N GLY A 168 3.08 -28.68 2.49
CA GLY A 168 2.89 -29.17 1.13
C GLY A 168 1.55 -29.90 1.01
N HIS A 169 0.81 -29.67 -0.08
CA HIS A 169 -0.51 -30.29 -0.29
C HIS A 169 -0.45 -31.83 -0.35
N GLU A 170 0.72 -32.39 -0.63
CA GLU A 170 1.02 -33.82 -0.73
C GLU A 170 1.16 -34.52 0.63
N THR A 171 1.34 -33.76 1.72
CA THR A 171 1.66 -34.34 3.03
C THR A 171 0.45 -34.93 3.75
N GLY A 172 -0.76 -34.55 3.34
CA GLY A 172 -2.02 -35.11 3.83
C GLY A 172 -2.39 -34.68 5.26
N ALA A 173 -3.39 -35.38 5.80
CA ALA A 173 -4.07 -34.96 7.04
C ALA A 173 -3.21 -35.00 8.30
N GLN A 174 -2.23 -35.92 8.36
CA GLN A 174 -1.40 -36.06 9.56
C GLN A 174 -0.57 -34.81 9.84
N GLU A 175 -0.06 -34.16 8.78
CA GLU A 175 0.69 -32.90 8.92
C GLU A 175 -0.21 -31.71 9.22
N LEU A 176 -1.48 -31.72 8.81
CA LEU A 176 -2.41 -30.65 9.17
C LEU A 176 -2.55 -30.53 10.70
N TYR A 177 -2.51 -31.65 11.43
CA TYR A 177 -2.55 -31.65 12.90
C TYR A 177 -1.33 -31.00 13.56
N ASN A 178 -0.22 -30.84 12.84
CA ASN A 178 0.98 -30.17 13.32
C ASN A 178 0.94 -28.65 13.09
N HIS A 179 -0.05 -28.14 12.37
CA HIS A 179 -0.18 -26.71 12.12
C HIS A 179 -0.59 -25.97 13.39
N ILE A 180 0.13 -24.89 13.70
CA ILE A 180 -0.21 -23.97 14.78
C ILE A 180 -0.91 -22.77 14.15
N ILE A 181 -2.09 -22.44 14.66
CA ILE A 181 -2.92 -21.34 14.16
C ILE A 181 -3.16 -20.35 15.29
N ASN A 182 -2.93 -19.07 15.01
CA ASN A 182 -3.33 -17.97 15.85
C ASN A 182 -4.30 -17.06 15.08
N ILE A 183 -5.49 -16.82 15.63
CA ILE A 183 -6.51 -15.97 15.03
C ILE A 183 -6.75 -14.79 15.97
N ASN A 184 -6.44 -13.59 15.49
CA ASN A 184 -6.77 -12.36 16.21
C ASN A 184 -8.23 -11.97 15.92
N ALA A 185 -9.15 -12.36 16.82
CA ALA A 185 -10.59 -12.10 16.70
C ALA A 185 -11.11 -11.08 17.73
N ASP A 186 -10.25 -10.19 18.23
CA ASP A 186 -10.56 -9.24 19.30
C ASP A 186 -10.91 -7.85 18.74
N ASN A 187 -11.97 -7.73 17.93
CA ASN A 187 -12.44 -6.44 17.41
C ASN A 187 -13.92 -6.39 16.99
N ASP A 188 -14.36 -5.16 16.72
CA ASP A 188 -15.74 -4.79 16.40
C ASP A 188 -16.03 -4.88 14.89
N GLN A 189 -15.72 -6.03 14.22
CA GLN A 189 -15.95 -6.43 12.79
C GLN A 189 -14.69 -6.30 11.89
N PRO A 190 -14.41 -7.12 10.83
CA PRO A 190 -15.14 -8.23 10.16
C PRO A 190 -14.72 -9.66 10.59
N SER A 191 -15.36 -10.69 10.01
CA SER A 191 -15.27 -12.10 10.45
C SER A 191 -14.28 -12.96 9.63
N ILE A 192 -13.80 -14.05 10.24
CA ILE A 192 -13.10 -15.12 9.53
C ILE A 192 -13.84 -16.43 9.74
N THR A 193 -14.07 -17.19 8.66
CA THR A 193 -14.59 -18.56 8.77
C THR A 193 -13.48 -19.56 8.48
N PHE A 194 -13.38 -20.55 9.36
CA PHE A 194 -12.30 -21.54 9.36
C PHE A 194 -12.84 -22.93 9.06
N TYR A 195 -12.19 -23.63 8.13
CA TYR A 195 -12.51 -25.01 7.78
C TYR A 195 -11.24 -25.85 7.67
N THR A 196 -11.36 -27.13 7.96
CA THR A 196 -10.26 -28.11 7.87
C THR A 196 -10.58 -29.18 6.81
N GLY A 197 -11.15 -28.78 5.66
CA GLY A 197 -11.53 -29.74 4.62
C GLY A 197 -12.55 -30.79 5.09
N ASN A 198 -13.44 -30.44 6.02
CA ASN A 198 -14.34 -31.39 6.70
C ASN A 198 -15.32 -32.10 5.78
N PHE A 199 -15.61 -31.49 4.62
CA PHE A 199 -16.52 -31.99 3.61
C PHE A 199 -15.83 -32.84 2.52
N LEU A 200 -14.49 -32.91 2.54
CA LEU A 200 -13.76 -33.87 1.72
C LEU A 200 -14.08 -35.31 2.16
N PRO A 201 -13.94 -36.31 1.26
CA PRO A 201 -14.23 -37.70 1.56
C PRO A 201 -13.54 -38.17 2.85
N SER A 202 -14.31 -38.84 3.71
CA SER A 202 -13.74 -39.58 4.85
C SER A 202 -12.88 -40.74 4.38
N ASP A 203 -12.03 -41.28 5.26
CA ASP A 203 -11.13 -42.40 4.94
C ASP A 203 -11.83 -43.64 4.36
N ASP A 204 -13.13 -43.82 4.66
CA ASP A 204 -13.97 -44.92 4.16
C ASP A 204 -14.53 -44.69 2.75
N LEU A 205 -14.31 -43.51 2.15
CA LEU A 205 -14.77 -43.14 0.82
C LEU A 205 -13.58 -42.89 -0.12
N PRO A 206 -13.73 -43.06 -1.45
CA PRO A 206 -12.66 -42.78 -2.39
C PRO A 206 -12.19 -41.34 -2.26
N ALA A 207 -10.90 -41.15 -1.97
CA ALA A 207 -10.29 -39.84 -1.88
C ALA A 207 -10.31 -39.13 -3.25
N ILE A 208 -10.30 -37.79 -3.25
CA ILE A 208 -10.37 -37.00 -4.48
C ILE A 208 -8.98 -36.96 -5.12
N PRO A 209 -8.79 -37.39 -6.39
CA PRO A 209 -7.53 -37.21 -7.09
C PRO A 209 -7.25 -35.71 -7.32
N GLY A 210 -6.24 -35.17 -6.66
CA GLY A 210 -5.75 -33.80 -6.79
C GLY A 210 -4.55 -33.66 -7.73
N LYS A 211 -3.78 -32.58 -7.54
CA LYS A 211 -2.54 -32.32 -8.30
C LYS A 211 -1.50 -33.41 -8.07
N TYR A 212 -0.68 -33.65 -9.09
CA TYR A 212 0.48 -34.53 -9.10
C TYR A 212 0.17 -35.98 -8.64
N GLY A 213 -1.07 -36.43 -8.84
CA GLY A 213 -1.52 -37.76 -8.41
C GLY A 213 -1.75 -37.93 -6.91
N VAL A 214 -1.72 -36.83 -6.13
CA VAL A 214 -2.02 -36.84 -4.70
C VAL A 214 -3.52 -37.02 -4.50
N SER A 215 -3.92 -37.79 -3.47
CA SER A 215 -5.31 -37.92 -3.09
C SER A 215 -5.65 -37.03 -1.88
N TYR A 216 -6.71 -36.24 -2.00
CA TYR A 216 -7.21 -35.40 -0.91
C TYR A 216 -8.37 -36.07 -0.18
N SER A 217 -8.24 -36.15 1.13
CA SER A 217 -9.25 -36.63 2.08
C SER A 217 -9.55 -35.59 3.15
N ARG A 218 -10.49 -35.88 4.03
CA ARG A 218 -10.81 -35.03 5.18
C ARG A 218 -9.55 -34.58 5.93
N HIS A 219 -9.47 -33.29 6.27
CA HIS A 219 -8.31 -32.67 6.93
C HIS A 219 -7.03 -32.60 6.09
N SER A 220 -7.08 -32.74 4.77
CA SER A 220 -5.90 -32.55 3.92
C SER A 220 -5.43 -31.09 3.80
N GLY A 221 -6.28 -30.12 4.16
CA GLY A 221 -5.93 -28.70 4.17
C GLY A 221 -6.89 -27.85 5.01
N LEU A 222 -6.46 -26.63 5.33
CA LEU A 222 -7.24 -25.60 6.04
C LEU A 222 -7.65 -24.47 5.10
N CYS A 223 -8.86 -23.94 5.27
CA CYS A 223 -9.35 -22.79 4.51
C CYS A 223 -9.72 -21.65 5.47
N LEU A 224 -9.34 -20.43 5.08
CA LEU A 224 -9.53 -19.19 5.82
C LEU A 224 -10.30 -18.20 4.95
N GLU A 225 -11.60 -18.04 5.22
CA GLU A 225 -12.47 -17.10 4.54
C GLU A 225 -12.55 -15.79 5.31
N ALA A 226 -11.75 -14.80 4.92
CA ALA A 226 -11.95 -13.43 5.38
C ALA A 226 -13.21 -12.86 4.69
N GLN A 227 -14.24 -12.50 5.46
CA GLN A 227 -15.54 -12.06 4.95
C GLN A 227 -16.35 -11.27 5.98
N LYS A 228 -17.44 -10.63 5.56
CA LYS A 228 -18.45 -10.10 6.50
C LYS A 228 -19.24 -11.24 7.12
N CYS A 229 -19.92 -10.95 8.24
CA CYS A 229 -20.70 -11.94 8.97
C CYS A 229 -21.67 -12.72 8.08
N ILE A 230 -21.72 -14.03 8.31
CA ILE A 230 -22.62 -14.96 7.63
C ILE A 230 -24.07 -14.54 7.90
N ASP A 231 -24.92 -14.57 6.88
CA ASP A 231 -26.34 -14.24 6.95
C ASP A 231 -26.66 -12.82 7.47
N ALA A 232 -25.72 -11.87 7.34
CA ALA A 232 -25.86 -10.52 7.88
C ALA A 232 -27.14 -9.76 7.44
N ILE A 233 -27.73 -10.10 6.30
CA ILE A 233 -28.98 -9.48 5.84
C ILE A 233 -30.17 -9.73 6.78
N HIS A 234 -30.15 -10.82 7.55
CA HIS A 234 -31.20 -11.15 8.54
C HIS A 234 -30.87 -10.69 9.96
N HIS A 235 -29.68 -10.14 10.19
CA HIS A 235 -29.19 -9.79 11.51
C HIS A 235 -28.87 -8.29 11.58
N PRO A 236 -29.80 -7.46 12.11
CA PRO A 236 -29.64 -6.00 12.11
C PRO A 236 -28.44 -5.48 12.92
N ASN A 237 -27.90 -6.31 13.82
CA ASN A 237 -26.71 -5.99 14.60
C ASN A 237 -25.40 -6.30 13.85
N PHE A 238 -25.47 -6.94 12.68
CA PHE A 238 -24.30 -7.19 11.84
C PHE A 238 -24.12 -6.05 10.82
N PRO A 239 -22.88 -5.75 10.39
CA PRO A 239 -22.63 -4.81 9.32
C PRO A 239 -23.36 -5.23 8.06
N SER A 240 -23.95 -4.23 7.42
CA SER A 240 -24.67 -4.45 6.18
C SER A 240 -23.75 -5.04 5.10
N ILE A 241 -24.28 -6.05 4.43
CA ILE A 241 -23.75 -6.61 3.17
C ILE A 241 -24.47 -6.02 1.95
N VAL A 242 -25.38 -5.06 2.13
CA VAL A 242 -26.08 -4.38 1.04
C VAL A 242 -25.16 -3.35 0.40
N LEU A 243 -24.89 -3.51 -0.90
CA LEU A 243 -24.24 -2.53 -1.75
C LEU A 243 -25.31 -1.71 -2.49
N LYS A 244 -25.24 -0.38 -2.44
CA LYS A 244 -26.18 0.51 -3.13
C LYS A 244 -25.58 1.07 -4.43
N PRO A 245 -26.43 1.57 -5.38
CA PRO A 245 -25.94 2.24 -6.58
C PRO A 245 -24.98 3.39 -6.27
N GLY A 246 -23.80 3.28 -6.88
CA GLY A 246 -22.68 4.19 -6.68
C GLY A 246 -22.03 4.11 -5.29
N GLU A 247 -22.30 3.12 -4.46
CA GLU A 247 -21.30 2.70 -3.48
C GLU A 247 -20.29 1.78 -4.19
N VAL A 248 -19.06 1.72 -3.68
CA VAL A 248 -18.04 0.79 -4.16
C VAL A 248 -17.82 -0.23 -3.05
N TYR A 249 -18.02 -1.51 -3.35
CA TYR A 249 -17.57 -2.59 -2.49
C TYR A 249 -16.07 -2.72 -2.62
N THR A 250 -15.36 -2.73 -1.50
CA THR A 250 -13.92 -2.98 -1.42
C THR A 250 -13.64 -4.02 -0.35
N GLN A 251 -12.75 -4.96 -0.65
CA GLN A 251 -12.16 -5.88 0.30
C GLN A 251 -10.76 -6.23 -0.16
N LYS A 252 -9.84 -6.45 0.77
CA LYS A 252 -8.48 -6.92 0.48
C LYS A 252 -8.14 -8.07 1.41
N THR A 253 -7.52 -9.11 0.87
CA THR A 253 -6.97 -10.22 1.62
C THR A 253 -5.50 -10.36 1.23
N GLU A 254 -4.62 -10.43 2.21
CA GLU A 254 -3.18 -10.57 2.00
C GLU A 254 -2.71 -11.86 2.67
N TYR A 255 -2.06 -12.71 1.90
CA TYR A 255 -1.37 -13.91 2.38
C TYR A 255 0.12 -13.64 2.25
N ARG A 256 0.79 -13.45 3.38
CA ARG A 256 2.25 -13.34 3.44
C ARG A 256 2.82 -14.73 3.67
N PHE A 257 3.56 -15.24 2.70
CA PHE A 257 4.27 -16.50 2.86
C PHE A 257 5.72 -16.18 3.18
N ASP A 258 6.09 -16.48 4.42
CA ASP A 258 7.48 -16.40 4.82
C ASP A 258 7.89 -17.83 5.18
N ILE A 259 9.01 -18.30 4.61
CA ILE A 259 9.84 -19.20 5.42
C ILE A 259 10.14 -18.34 6.62
N PRO A 260 10.08 -18.82 7.86
CA PRO A 260 10.78 -18.11 8.91
C PRO A 260 12.26 -18.07 8.50
N ASN A 261 12.68 -17.09 7.69
CA ASN A 261 13.91 -16.38 7.88
C ASN A 261 13.74 -15.93 9.30
N MET A 262 14.24 -16.75 10.21
CA MET A 262 14.43 -16.34 11.57
C MET A 262 15.43 -15.19 11.51
N VAL A 263 14.97 -13.99 11.15
CA VAL A 263 15.39 -12.77 11.84
C VAL A 263 14.73 -12.90 13.22
N HIS A 264 15.28 -13.85 13.97
CA HIS A 264 14.90 -14.28 15.31
C HIS A 264 13.40 -14.19 15.66
N LEU A 265 12.59 -15.15 15.16
CA LEU A 265 11.49 -15.64 16.01
C LEU A 265 12.15 -16.39 17.17
N ALA A 266 12.52 -15.68 18.22
CA ALA A 266 12.76 -16.33 19.49
C ALA A 266 11.41 -16.59 20.12
N GLU A 267 10.89 -17.79 19.87
CA GLU A 267 9.80 -18.31 20.65
C GLU A 267 10.37 -18.73 22.02
N GLN A 268 10.37 -17.80 22.98
CA GLN A 268 10.89 -18.09 24.32
C GLN A 268 9.78 -18.73 25.16
N HIS A 269 9.82 -20.06 25.23
CA HIS A 269 8.95 -20.84 26.11
C HIS A 269 9.54 -20.88 27.54
N PHE A 270 8.77 -20.43 28.52
CA PHE A 270 9.14 -20.47 29.94
C PHE A 270 8.27 -21.47 30.71
N GLY A 271 8.92 -22.46 31.33
CA GLY A 271 8.28 -23.42 32.21
C GLY A 271 7.81 -24.72 31.54
N THR A 272 7.01 -25.49 32.27
CA THR A 272 6.34 -26.71 31.80
C THR A 272 4.86 -26.44 31.66
N PHE A 273 4.30 -26.61 30.47
CA PHE A 273 2.84 -26.59 30.30
C PHE A 273 2.31 -28.02 30.53
N ASN A 274 1.44 -28.21 31.54
CA ASN A 274 0.91 -29.53 31.92
C ASN A 274 1.98 -30.61 32.25
N ASN A 275 3.05 -30.25 32.97
CA ASN A 275 4.16 -31.16 33.32
C ASN A 275 4.96 -31.72 32.12
N GLU A 276 4.69 -31.27 30.89
CA GLU A 276 5.48 -31.65 29.73
C GLU A 276 6.59 -30.59 29.47
N PRO A 277 7.83 -31.01 29.19
CA PRO A 277 8.88 -30.11 28.78
C PRO A 277 8.57 -29.57 27.38
N VAL A 278 8.27 -28.27 27.30
CA VAL A 278 8.08 -27.58 26.02
C VAL A 278 9.46 -27.38 25.38
N ARG A 279 9.61 -27.76 24.10
CA ARG A 279 10.88 -27.66 23.36
C ARG A 279 11.24 -26.17 23.18
N LYS A 280 12.46 -25.81 23.60
CA LYS A 280 12.95 -24.44 23.82
C LYS A 280 13.82 -23.97 22.63
N PHE A 281 13.44 -22.92 21.91
CA PHE A 281 14.31 -22.19 20.97
C PHE A 281 14.65 -20.83 21.58
N THR A 282 15.93 -20.46 21.62
CA THR A 282 16.42 -19.30 22.38
C THR A 282 16.93 -18.17 21.47
N TRP A 283 16.94 -16.94 22.03
CA TRP A 283 17.50 -15.65 21.55
C TRP A 283 16.65 -14.73 20.64
N SER A 284 16.05 -13.66 21.21
CA SER A 284 15.41 -12.52 20.50
C SER A 284 16.35 -11.31 20.50
N THR A 285 17.50 -11.45 19.84
CA THR A 285 18.50 -10.39 19.76
C THR A 285 18.49 -9.79 18.37
N ASP A 286 18.30 -8.47 18.28
CA ASP A 286 18.55 -7.74 17.04
C ASP A 286 20.07 -7.71 16.79
N THR A 287 20.52 -8.44 15.78
CA THR A 287 21.92 -8.55 15.40
C THR A 287 22.31 -7.56 14.31
N GLY A 288 21.41 -6.72 13.79
CA GLY A 288 21.73 -5.74 12.76
C GLY A 288 20.52 -5.19 12.02
N PHE A 289 20.58 -3.89 11.70
CA PHE A 289 19.55 -3.22 10.91
C PHE A 289 20.23 -2.23 9.95
N SER A 290 20.13 -2.49 8.64
CA SER A 290 20.82 -1.68 7.63
C SER A 290 19.92 -0.61 6.99
N VAL A 291 20.37 0.64 7.01
CA VAL A 291 19.66 1.77 6.39
C VAL A 291 20.60 2.65 5.55
N PRO A 292 20.10 3.36 4.53
CA PRO A 292 20.86 4.37 3.81
C PRO A 292 21.29 5.51 4.75
N ALA A 293 22.59 5.76 4.84
CA ALA A 293 23.16 6.94 5.46
C ALA A 293 22.94 8.19 4.58
N LYS A 294 23.26 9.38 5.11
CA LYS A 294 23.09 10.68 4.43
C LYS A 294 23.74 10.75 3.04
N ASN A 295 24.80 9.98 2.80
CA ASN A 295 25.53 9.90 1.54
C ASN A 295 24.97 8.84 0.56
N GLY A 296 23.93 8.09 0.96
CA GLY A 296 23.33 7.01 0.18
C GLY A 296 23.94 5.63 0.40
N GLU A 297 25.01 5.49 1.20
CA GLU A 297 25.61 4.20 1.53
C GLU A 297 24.71 3.43 2.52
N ILE A 298 24.51 2.13 2.29
CA ILE A 298 23.81 1.26 3.23
C ILE A 298 24.74 0.94 4.40
N LYS A 299 24.33 1.27 5.62
CA LYS A 299 25.08 0.99 6.84
C LYS A 299 24.21 0.27 7.87
N ASP A 300 24.79 -0.72 8.57
CA ASP A 300 24.19 -1.27 9.78
C ASP A 300 24.27 -0.21 10.90
N VAL A 301 23.12 0.10 11.49
CA VAL A 301 22.97 1.17 12.48
C VAL A 301 22.80 0.65 13.90
N VAL A 302 22.81 -0.67 14.13
CA VAL A 302 22.63 -1.28 15.45
C VAL A 302 23.96 -1.74 16.02
N LEU A 303 24.26 -1.34 17.25
CA LEU A 303 25.42 -1.87 17.96
C LEU A 303 25.17 -3.33 18.35
N GLY A 304 26.20 -4.17 18.22
CA GLY A 304 26.11 -5.56 18.60
C GLY A 304 27.42 -6.30 18.41
N PHE A 305 27.33 -7.61 18.17
CA PHE A 305 28.47 -8.48 17.89
C PHE A 305 28.22 -9.34 16.65
N ASP A 306 29.30 -9.81 16.03
CA ASP A 306 29.21 -10.68 14.86
C ASP A 306 28.89 -12.14 15.24
N THR A 307 29.09 -12.53 16.50
CA THR A 307 28.95 -13.92 16.95
C THR A 307 28.10 -14.06 18.21
N ILE A 308 27.38 -15.18 18.32
CA ILE A 308 26.60 -15.53 19.51
C ILE A 308 27.51 -15.68 20.73
N GLU A 309 28.71 -16.25 20.57
CA GLU A 309 29.68 -16.41 21.66
C GLU A 309 30.04 -15.06 22.29
N ASP A 310 30.16 -14.00 21.49
CA ASP A 310 30.42 -12.65 21.98
C ASP A 310 29.25 -12.08 22.78
N TYR A 311 28.01 -12.31 22.35
CA TYR A 311 26.82 -11.93 23.13
C TYR A 311 26.77 -12.65 24.49
N VAL A 312 27.28 -13.88 24.56
CA VAL A 312 27.34 -14.67 25.81
C VAL A 312 28.51 -14.24 26.71
N THR A 313 29.69 -14.03 26.14
CA THR A 313 30.96 -13.90 26.90
C THR A 313 31.38 -12.46 27.19
N LYS A 314 31.09 -11.51 26.29
CA LYS A 314 31.54 -10.10 26.44
C LYS A 314 30.64 -9.28 27.37
N ASN A 315 29.52 -9.86 27.84
CA ASN A 315 28.61 -9.27 28.83
C ASN A 315 28.25 -7.79 28.54
N ALA A 316 28.02 -7.44 27.27
CA ALA A 316 27.57 -6.10 26.93
C ALA A 316 26.08 -5.98 27.22
N ARG A 317 25.80 -5.56 28.47
CA ARG A 317 24.53 -5.08 29.04
C ARG A 317 23.41 -4.91 28.00
N PHE A 318 22.83 -6.05 27.61
CA PHE A 318 21.57 -6.15 26.88
C PHE A 318 21.53 -5.69 25.41
N PHE A 319 22.66 -5.58 24.70
CA PHE A 319 22.67 -5.21 23.27
C PHE A 319 21.66 -6.02 22.45
N GLY A 320 20.68 -5.33 21.87
CA GLY A 320 19.70 -5.93 20.96
C GLY A 320 18.65 -6.81 21.62
N SER A 321 18.71 -7.04 22.93
CA SER A 321 17.97 -8.12 23.61
C SER A 321 16.58 -7.71 24.11
N THR A 322 15.65 -8.67 24.14
CA THR A 322 14.49 -8.61 25.05
C THR A 322 14.95 -8.96 26.45
N ILE A 323 14.88 -7.98 27.35
CA ILE A 323 15.65 -7.99 28.59
C ILE A 323 15.01 -8.73 29.76
N GLY A 324 13.72 -9.04 29.71
CA GLY A 324 13.03 -9.76 30.79
C GLY A 324 11.54 -9.46 30.87
N ARG A 325 10.85 -10.13 31.80
CA ARG A 325 9.40 -9.95 32.04
C ARG A 325 9.03 -8.50 32.35
N CYS A 326 9.84 -7.79 33.14
CA CYS A 326 9.72 -6.35 33.35
C CYS A 326 11.04 -5.64 33.05
N ALA A 327 11.00 -4.69 32.12
CA ALA A 327 12.06 -3.75 31.85
C ALA A 327 12.17 -2.69 32.96
N ASN A 328 13.35 -2.06 33.04
CA ASN A 328 13.71 -1.07 34.03
C ASN A 328 13.58 -1.56 35.48
N ARG A 329 13.61 -0.60 36.41
CA ARG A 329 13.78 -0.85 37.84
C ARG A 329 12.46 -1.14 38.54
N ILE A 330 12.48 -2.12 39.44
CA ILE A 330 11.44 -2.35 40.47
C ILE A 330 12.09 -2.08 41.83
N ARG A 331 11.50 -1.14 42.57
CA ARG A 331 12.02 -0.64 43.84
C ARG A 331 12.15 -1.78 44.85
N GLY A 332 13.31 -1.87 45.49
CA GLY A 332 13.59 -2.87 46.52
C GLY A 332 13.59 -4.31 46.03
N GLY A 333 13.42 -4.55 44.72
CA GLY A 333 13.20 -5.87 44.16
C GLY A 333 11.94 -6.54 44.70
N THR A 334 10.90 -5.78 45.04
CA THR A 334 9.66 -6.34 45.57
C THR A 334 8.42 -5.69 44.98
N PHE A 335 7.34 -6.45 44.93
CA PHE A 335 6.01 -5.95 44.60
C PHE A 335 4.93 -6.78 45.31
N GLN A 336 3.72 -6.24 45.40
CA GLN A 336 2.57 -6.98 45.93
C GLN A 336 1.56 -7.30 44.84
N LEU A 337 1.04 -8.52 44.85
CA LEU A 337 -0.04 -8.96 43.98
C LEU A 337 -1.01 -9.82 44.79
N ASP A 338 -2.29 -9.43 44.80
CA ASP A 338 -3.36 -10.09 45.57
C ASP A 338 -3.02 -10.31 47.05
N GLY A 339 -2.36 -9.33 47.67
CA GLY A 339 -1.96 -9.37 49.08
C GLY A 339 -0.71 -10.21 49.38
N VAL A 340 -0.08 -10.81 48.38
CA VAL A 340 1.17 -11.56 48.50
C VAL A 340 2.35 -10.70 48.07
N THR A 341 3.39 -10.62 48.89
CA THR A 341 4.66 -9.98 48.54
C THR A 341 5.55 -10.95 47.77
N TYR A 342 5.97 -10.54 46.57
CA TYR A 342 6.93 -11.25 45.76
C TYR A 342 8.30 -10.60 45.86
N HIS A 343 9.34 -11.42 45.88
CA HIS A 343 10.74 -11.01 45.97
C HIS A 343 11.46 -11.38 44.68
N LEU A 344 11.99 -10.38 44.00
CA LEU A 344 12.77 -10.49 42.77
C LEU A 344 14.26 -10.35 43.07
N ALA A 345 15.10 -10.84 42.16
CA ALA A 345 16.55 -10.73 42.31
C ALA A 345 17.01 -9.25 42.29
N LYS A 346 17.84 -8.85 43.26
CA LYS A 346 18.44 -7.52 43.29
C LYS A 346 19.74 -7.51 42.51
N ASN A 347 19.76 -6.87 41.34
CA ASN A 347 20.92 -6.78 40.44
C ASN A 347 21.33 -5.32 40.14
N ASN A 348 20.65 -4.34 40.72
CA ASN A 348 20.99 -2.92 40.64
C ASN A 348 20.93 -2.25 42.01
N GLY A 349 21.98 -2.43 42.81
CA GLY A 349 21.99 -2.04 44.22
C GLY A 349 20.90 -2.79 44.99
N GLU A 350 20.04 -2.06 45.69
CA GLU A 350 18.89 -2.63 46.41
C GLU A 350 17.67 -2.93 45.51
N ASN A 351 17.76 -2.64 44.21
CA ASN A 351 16.64 -2.72 43.28
C ASN A 351 16.81 -3.88 42.28
N HIS A 352 15.68 -4.30 41.71
CA HIS A 352 15.64 -5.21 40.58
C HIS A 352 15.67 -4.40 39.28
N LEU A 353 16.38 -4.84 38.26
CA LEU A 353 16.55 -4.16 36.97
C LEU A 353 16.46 -5.20 35.84
N HIS A 354 15.67 -4.89 34.81
CA HIS A 354 15.69 -5.62 33.53
C HIS A 354 15.56 -7.15 33.69
N GLY A 355 14.53 -7.61 34.41
CA GLY A 355 14.25 -9.05 34.59
C GLY A 355 15.18 -9.82 35.55
N GLY A 356 16.24 -9.21 36.08
CA GLY A 356 17.04 -9.75 37.18
C GLY A 356 18.38 -10.36 36.76
N ILE A 357 18.86 -11.35 37.52
CA ILE A 357 20.18 -11.98 37.30
C ILE A 357 20.13 -12.92 36.10
N VAL A 358 19.04 -13.70 35.99
CA VAL A 358 18.72 -14.65 34.93
C VAL A 358 17.44 -14.17 34.24
N GLY A 359 17.56 -13.18 33.35
CA GLY A 359 16.45 -12.66 32.55
C GLY A 359 16.30 -13.39 31.21
N PHE A 360 15.37 -12.92 30.37
CA PHE A 360 15.06 -13.51 29.04
C PHE A 360 16.29 -13.58 28.12
N ASN A 361 17.23 -12.65 28.30
CA ASN A 361 18.51 -12.62 27.61
C ASN A 361 19.56 -13.62 28.16
N LYS A 362 19.19 -14.48 29.12
CA LYS A 362 20.03 -15.54 29.73
C LYS A 362 19.21 -16.81 29.99
N ASP A 363 18.16 -17.02 29.20
CA ASP A 363 17.31 -18.22 29.20
C ASP A 363 16.58 -18.54 30.52
N GLY A 364 16.20 -17.52 31.30
CA GLY A 364 15.38 -17.71 32.50
C GLY A 364 14.62 -16.48 32.98
N GLU A 365 13.98 -16.63 34.14
CA GLU A 365 13.35 -15.56 34.92
C GLU A 365 13.25 -16.02 36.37
N GLU A 366 13.28 -15.09 37.33
CA GLU A 366 13.30 -15.42 38.75
C GLU A 366 12.33 -14.56 39.55
N GLY A 367 11.54 -15.20 40.43
CA GLY A 367 10.74 -14.53 41.45
C GLY A 367 9.35 -14.03 41.02
N TYR A 368 8.98 -14.21 39.75
CA TYR A 368 7.65 -13.85 39.26
C TYR A 368 6.61 -14.96 39.45
N PRO A 369 5.34 -14.64 39.76
CA PRO A 369 4.27 -15.63 39.81
C PRO A 369 3.84 -16.07 38.41
N GLY A 370 3.62 -17.37 38.24
CA GLY A 370 2.99 -17.92 37.04
C GLY A 370 3.93 -18.04 35.85
N ASP A 371 3.73 -19.10 35.08
CA ASP A 371 4.41 -19.30 33.80
C ASP A 371 3.70 -18.48 32.71
N MET A 372 4.50 -18.00 31.77
CA MET A 372 4.09 -17.11 30.71
C MET A 372 4.64 -17.61 29.38
N ILE A 373 3.84 -17.50 28.32
CA ILE A 373 4.31 -17.66 26.95
C ILE A 373 4.52 -16.25 26.41
N ALA A 374 5.73 -15.96 25.93
CA ALA A 374 6.09 -14.67 25.40
C ALA A 374 6.68 -14.82 23.99
N ASN A 375 6.10 -14.11 23.03
CA ASN A 375 6.56 -14.06 21.66
C ASN A 375 7.06 -12.66 21.34
N VAL A 376 8.24 -12.57 20.74
CA VAL A 376 8.76 -11.33 20.17
C VAL A 376 8.89 -11.53 18.67
N ILE A 377 8.17 -10.70 17.92
CA ILE A 377 8.08 -10.77 16.48
C ILE A 377 8.82 -9.55 15.92
N TYR A 378 9.86 -9.79 15.13
CA TYR A 378 10.53 -8.77 14.34
C TYR A 378 10.06 -8.91 12.91
N GLU A 379 9.51 -7.85 12.33
CA GLU A 379 8.99 -7.86 10.98
C GLU A 379 9.46 -6.61 10.24
N VAL A 380 9.95 -6.77 9.01
CA VAL A 380 10.22 -5.63 8.14
C VAL A 380 9.00 -5.45 7.24
N VAL A 381 8.28 -4.33 7.40
CA VAL A 381 7.08 -3.99 6.61
C VAL A 381 7.19 -2.56 6.12
N ASP A 382 6.97 -2.31 4.83
CA ASP A 382 7.04 -0.98 4.23
C ASP A 382 8.33 -0.24 4.62
N ASN A 383 9.50 -0.87 4.45
CA ASN A 383 10.78 -0.31 4.91
C ASN A 383 10.81 0.06 6.42
N SER A 384 9.97 -0.52 7.27
CA SER A 384 9.92 -0.24 8.70
C SER A 384 10.24 -1.50 9.48
N LEU A 385 11.02 -1.41 10.56
CA LEU A 385 11.17 -2.50 11.52
C LEU A 385 10.04 -2.43 12.55
N LEU A 386 9.12 -3.37 12.49
CA LEU A 386 8.11 -3.62 13.52
C LEU A 386 8.66 -4.62 14.53
N VAL A 387 8.53 -4.29 15.82
CA VAL A 387 8.79 -5.17 16.94
C VAL A 387 7.49 -5.32 17.72
N GLU A 388 6.92 -6.53 17.74
CA GLU A 388 5.72 -6.85 18.49
C GLU A 388 6.01 -7.85 19.61
N PHE A 389 5.65 -7.50 20.83
CA PHE A 389 5.68 -8.38 21.99
C PHE A 389 4.26 -8.85 22.29
N LEU A 390 4.06 -10.16 22.28
CA LEU A 390 2.82 -10.81 22.68
C LEU A 390 3.08 -11.69 23.89
N ALA A 391 2.23 -11.64 24.90
CA ALA A 391 2.33 -12.59 25.99
C ALA A 391 0.99 -13.00 26.57
N VAL A 392 0.91 -14.25 27.01
CA VAL A 392 -0.24 -14.81 27.74
C VAL A 392 0.27 -15.55 28.96
N THR A 393 -0.56 -15.60 30.00
CA THR A 393 -0.23 -16.28 31.25
C THR A 393 -1.37 -17.17 31.71
N HIS A 394 -1.04 -18.26 32.41
CA HIS A 394 -2.04 -19.10 33.07
C HIS A 394 -2.34 -18.65 34.51
N LYS A 395 -1.52 -17.75 35.07
CA LYS A 395 -1.69 -17.19 36.42
C LYS A 395 -1.39 -15.69 36.41
N LYS A 396 -2.15 -14.94 37.22
CA LYS A 396 -1.97 -13.49 37.35
C LYS A 396 -0.51 -13.14 37.67
N THR A 397 0.06 -12.21 36.91
CA THR A 397 1.45 -11.81 37.03
C THR A 397 1.67 -10.35 36.62
N ILE A 398 2.92 -9.88 36.61
CA ILE A 398 3.29 -8.56 36.10
C ILE A 398 4.13 -8.69 34.83
N ILE A 399 3.94 -7.77 33.88
CA ILE A 399 4.65 -7.75 32.60
C ILE A 399 4.85 -6.31 32.13
N ASN A 400 6.06 -6.01 31.64
CA ASN A 400 6.42 -4.71 31.07
C ASN A 400 7.61 -4.88 30.12
N MET A 401 7.39 -5.53 28.98
CA MET A 401 8.47 -5.93 28.07
C MET A 401 8.88 -4.81 27.13
N THR A 402 10.17 -4.78 26.79
CA THR A 402 10.74 -3.88 25.77
C THR A 402 11.97 -4.53 25.14
N ASN A 403 12.49 -3.91 24.08
CA ASN A 403 13.74 -4.29 23.43
C ASN A 403 14.82 -3.23 23.72
N HIS A 404 16.04 -3.69 24.01
CA HIS A 404 17.14 -2.86 24.49
C HIS A 404 18.22 -2.68 23.39
N SER A 405 17.80 -2.16 22.23
CA SER A 405 18.67 -1.94 21.06
C SER A 405 19.31 -0.55 21.03
N TYR A 406 20.61 -0.51 20.73
CA TYR A 406 21.36 0.74 20.61
C TYR A 406 21.57 1.10 19.15
N PHE A 407 21.09 2.29 18.76
CA PHE A 407 21.10 2.80 17.41
C PHE A 407 22.08 3.96 17.23
N ASN A 408 22.79 3.94 16.09
CA ASN A 408 23.49 5.07 15.54
C ASN A 408 23.22 5.14 14.04
N LEU A 409 22.30 6.02 13.64
CA LEU A 409 21.90 6.22 12.24
C LEU A 409 23.05 6.61 11.28
N ALA A 410 24.22 7.02 11.77
CA ALA A 410 25.40 7.26 10.94
C ALA A 410 26.23 5.98 10.68
N GLY A 411 25.82 4.84 11.26
CA GLY A 411 26.50 3.55 11.27
C GLY A 411 26.88 3.14 12.69
N HIS A 412 26.88 1.84 12.98
CA HIS A 412 27.34 1.29 14.26
C HIS A 412 28.81 1.65 14.56
N ASP A 413 29.57 2.02 13.54
CA ASP A 413 30.97 2.42 13.56
C ASP A 413 31.20 3.93 13.72
N ALA A 414 30.15 4.75 13.72
CA ALA A 414 30.28 6.21 13.74
C ALA A 414 30.66 6.81 15.10
N GLY A 415 30.56 6.03 16.19
CA GLY A 415 30.94 6.46 17.54
C GLY A 415 30.16 7.70 18.03
N ALA A 416 30.77 8.43 18.97
CA ALA A 416 30.13 9.57 19.63
C ALA A 416 29.89 10.76 18.69
N ASP A 417 30.80 11.01 17.75
CA ASP A 417 30.64 12.09 16.76
C ASP A 417 29.40 11.86 15.89
N GLY A 418 29.19 10.61 15.48
CA GLY A 418 27.96 10.21 14.81
C GLY A 418 26.73 10.51 15.66
N LEU A 419 26.72 10.08 16.92
CA LEU A 419 25.58 10.25 17.84
C LEU A 419 25.22 11.72 18.09
N TYR A 420 26.22 12.59 18.26
CA TYR A 420 25.99 13.99 18.61
C TYR A 420 25.26 14.77 17.50
N ASP A 421 25.29 14.29 16.26
CA ASP A 421 24.61 14.89 15.11
C ASP A 421 23.15 14.44 14.96
N HIS A 422 22.69 13.46 15.74
CA HIS A 422 21.30 13.01 15.69
C HIS A 422 20.35 14.10 16.17
N ILE A 423 19.23 14.21 15.49
CA ILE A 423 18.11 15.05 15.89
C ILE A 423 17.06 14.15 16.51
N ILE A 424 16.63 14.47 17.72
CA ILE A 424 15.59 13.75 18.44
C ILE A 424 14.36 14.64 18.65
N THR A 425 13.19 14.03 18.62
CA THR A 425 11.93 14.63 19.09
C THR A 425 11.17 13.56 19.85
N VAL A 426 10.65 13.90 21.03
CA VAL A 426 9.83 13.02 21.87
C VAL A 426 8.55 13.77 22.22
N ASN A 427 7.39 13.23 21.81
CA ASN A 427 6.09 13.81 22.11
C ASN A 427 5.66 13.53 23.55
N ALA A 428 6.36 14.11 24.51
CA ALA A 428 6.09 13.98 25.94
C ALA A 428 6.05 15.36 26.57
N ASP A 429 4.97 15.68 27.30
CA ASP A 429 4.88 16.90 28.11
C ASP A 429 5.42 16.68 29.54
N ARG A 430 5.69 15.42 29.91
CA ARG A 430 6.14 15.00 31.24
C ARG A 430 7.22 13.92 31.21
N VAL A 431 7.97 13.85 32.30
CA VAL A 431 8.91 12.75 32.63
C VAL A 431 8.60 12.23 34.04
N THR A 432 8.94 10.97 34.32
CA THR A 432 8.87 10.45 35.70
C THR A 432 9.98 11.08 36.55
N GLU A 433 9.65 11.64 37.71
CA GLU A 433 10.64 12.06 38.70
C GLU A 433 11.33 10.81 39.26
N THR A 434 12.66 10.83 39.37
CA THR A 434 13.46 9.72 39.87
C THR A 434 14.26 10.10 41.12
N SER A 435 14.60 9.10 41.94
CA SER A 435 15.58 9.23 43.02
C SER A 435 17.02 9.25 42.46
N ALA A 436 18.00 9.44 43.33
CA ALA A 436 19.43 9.34 42.98
C ALA A 436 19.83 7.96 42.41
N ASP A 437 19.06 6.92 42.71
CA ASP A 437 19.24 5.56 42.20
C ASP A 437 18.41 5.29 40.92
N ASN A 438 17.87 6.35 40.29
CA ASN A 438 17.00 6.30 39.12
C ASN A 438 15.70 5.50 39.31
N ILE A 439 15.18 5.45 40.54
CA ILE A 439 13.88 4.83 40.85
C ILE A 439 12.78 5.87 40.77
N PRO A 440 11.70 5.65 40.00
CA PRO A 440 10.58 6.57 39.96
C PRO A 440 10.01 6.83 41.35
N THR A 441 9.77 8.10 41.68
CA THR A 441 9.15 8.48 42.97
C THR A 441 7.64 8.30 42.94
N GLY A 442 7.06 8.12 41.75
CA GLY A 442 5.64 8.17 41.47
C GLY A 442 5.17 9.54 40.97
N ARG A 443 5.98 10.60 41.03
CA ARG A 443 5.61 11.92 40.52
C ARG A 443 5.95 12.08 39.04
N LEU A 444 5.17 12.91 38.35
CA LEU A 444 5.41 13.29 36.95
C LEU A 444 5.76 14.78 36.88
N LEU A 445 6.92 15.11 36.32
CA LEU A 445 7.41 16.49 36.15
C LEU A 445 7.12 16.99 34.75
N LYS A 446 6.76 18.26 34.58
CA LYS A 446 6.62 18.87 33.26
C LYS A 446 8.00 19.09 32.62
N VAL A 447 8.11 18.84 31.31
CA VAL A 447 9.38 19.03 30.59
C VAL A 447 9.63 20.47 30.16
N GLY A 448 8.58 21.30 30.05
CA GLY A 448 8.67 22.66 29.51
C GLY A 448 9.73 23.52 30.21
N GLY A 449 10.70 24.01 29.44
CA GLY A 449 11.81 24.84 29.98
C GLY A 449 12.88 24.06 30.75
N THR A 450 12.90 22.74 30.64
CA THR A 450 13.94 21.87 31.21
C THR A 450 14.80 21.26 30.09
N PRO A 451 15.98 20.69 30.39
CA PRO A 451 16.76 19.92 29.41
C PRO A 451 16.03 18.70 28.82
N PHE A 452 14.90 18.30 29.41
CA PHE A 452 14.04 17.23 28.90
C PHE A 452 12.97 17.72 27.91
N ASP A 453 12.96 19.01 27.52
CA ASP A 453 12.00 19.52 26.53
C ASP A 453 12.38 19.10 25.10
N LEU A 454 12.10 17.86 24.76
CA LEU A 454 12.34 17.28 23.43
C LEU A 454 11.12 17.36 22.51
N ARG A 455 10.13 18.21 22.83
CA ARG A 455 8.89 18.32 22.04
C ARG A 455 9.10 18.99 20.67
N ALA A 456 10.24 19.65 20.48
CA ALA A 456 10.71 20.14 19.20
C ALA A 456 11.96 19.35 18.76
N PRO A 457 12.34 19.37 17.48
CA PRO A 457 13.60 18.80 17.02
C PRO A 457 14.80 19.41 17.74
N VAL A 458 15.56 18.58 18.47
CA VAL A 458 16.78 18.99 19.19
C VAL A 458 17.94 18.10 18.78
N ARG A 459 19.11 18.68 18.53
CA ARG A 459 20.34 17.93 18.30
C ARG A 459 20.85 17.33 19.61
N LEU A 460 21.14 16.03 19.63
CA LEU A 460 21.55 15.33 20.85
C LEU A 460 22.80 15.94 21.49
N GLY A 461 23.80 16.32 20.69
CA GLY A 461 25.02 16.97 21.19
C GLY A 461 24.74 18.22 22.03
N ASP A 462 23.77 19.04 21.63
CA ASP A 462 23.47 20.30 22.31
C ASP A 462 22.86 20.08 23.71
N VAL A 463 22.14 18.97 23.90
CA VAL A 463 21.58 18.60 25.21
C VAL A 463 22.60 17.85 26.07
N MET A 464 23.42 17.00 25.45
CA MET A 464 24.40 16.17 26.16
C MET A 464 25.53 16.99 26.79
N VAL A 465 25.89 18.15 26.21
CA VAL A 465 26.87 19.08 26.79
C VAL A 465 26.44 19.60 28.18
N LEU A 466 25.13 19.62 28.47
CA LEU A 466 24.62 20.17 29.72
C LEU A 466 24.78 19.24 30.92
N HIS A 467 24.85 17.91 30.72
CA HIS A 467 25.11 16.93 31.78
C HIS A 467 25.31 15.50 31.24
N GLU A 468 26.43 14.88 31.63
CA GLU A 468 26.99 13.64 31.06
C GLU A 468 26.05 12.41 31.11
N ARG A 469 25.14 12.38 32.09
CA ARG A 469 24.16 11.29 32.31
C ARG A 469 22.71 11.65 31.99
N LEU A 470 22.44 12.83 31.42
CA LEU A 470 21.07 13.42 31.36
C LEU A 470 20.00 12.45 30.87
N PHE A 471 20.31 11.64 29.87
CA PHE A 471 19.40 10.66 29.29
C PHE A 471 19.49 9.32 30.03
N ASP A 472 18.70 9.21 31.11
CA ASP A 472 18.23 7.98 31.75
C ASP A 472 16.89 8.28 32.45
N HIS A 473 15.92 8.82 31.69
CA HIS A 473 14.57 9.19 32.18
C HIS A 473 13.45 8.61 31.30
N ASN A 474 12.32 8.28 31.94
CA ASN A 474 11.12 7.81 31.26
C ASN A 474 10.23 9.01 30.89
N PHE A 475 10.12 9.27 29.61
CA PHE A 475 9.24 10.27 29.03
C PHE A 475 7.82 9.73 28.95
N CYS A 476 6.86 10.46 29.49
CA CYS A 476 5.44 10.11 29.47
C CYS A 476 4.84 10.59 28.14
N VAL A 477 4.76 9.70 27.17
CA VAL A 477 4.34 10.05 25.81
C VAL A 477 2.83 10.22 25.75
N SER A 478 2.38 11.26 25.06
CA SER A 478 0.97 11.45 24.77
C SER A 478 0.57 10.57 23.59
N PRO A 479 -0.57 9.85 23.63
CA PRO A 479 -1.06 9.08 22.49
C PRO A 479 -1.46 9.92 21.27
N THR A 480 -1.32 11.25 21.34
CA THR A 480 -1.78 12.23 20.33
C THR A 480 -0.67 12.74 19.40
N GLY A 481 0.39 11.97 19.15
CA GLY A 481 1.40 12.32 18.16
C GLY A 481 2.06 11.10 17.52
N GLU A 482 2.90 11.33 16.51
CA GLU A 482 3.55 10.32 15.66
C GLU A 482 4.66 9.54 16.39
N VAL A 483 4.37 8.95 17.55
CA VAL A 483 5.23 7.96 18.21
C VAL A 483 4.58 6.59 18.02
N TYR A 484 5.22 5.73 17.22
CA TYR A 484 4.64 4.45 16.78
C TYR A 484 4.78 3.32 17.81
N SER A 485 4.58 3.61 19.09
CA SER A 485 4.41 2.60 20.13
C SER A 485 3.09 2.77 20.86
N ASN A 486 2.47 1.66 21.23
CA ASN A 486 1.24 1.66 22.03
C ASN A 486 1.49 1.76 23.55
N GLN A 487 2.74 1.96 23.97
CA GLN A 487 3.10 2.10 25.37
C GLN A 487 3.09 3.57 25.82
N PRO A 488 2.73 3.86 27.08
CA PRO A 488 2.59 5.23 27.58
C PRO A 488 3.93 5.90 27.91
N GLY A 489 5.04 5.14 27.92
CA GLY A 489 6.36 5.64 28.27
C GLY A 489 7.43 5.24 27.25
N VAL A 490 8.45 6.09 27.13
CA VAL A 490 9.73 5.73 26.50
C VAL A 490 10.88 6.16 27.40
N GLN A 491 11.73 5.21 27.78
CA GLN A 491 13.01 5.52 28.42
C GLN A 491 14.02 5.84 27.31
N VAL A 492 14.66 7.00 27.42
CA VAL A 492 15.71 7.42 26.48
C VAL A 492 17.04 7.43 27.21
N TYR A 493 18.02 6.69 26.70
CA TYR A 493 19.38 6.74 27.22
C TYR A 493 20.44 6.58 26.14
N THR A 494 21.66 6.97 26.47
CA THR A 494 22.83 6.76 25.62
C THR A 494 23.68 5.61 26.14
N SER A 495 24.59 5.11 25.33
CA SER A 495 25.56 4.08 25.73
C SER A 495 26.65 4.60 26.69
N TYR A 496 26.29 5.49 27.64
CA TYR A 496 27.19 6.15 28.59
C TYR A 496 27.98 5.18 29.50
N PHE A 497 27.41 4.00 29.77
CA PHE A 497 28.02 2.96 30.60
C PHE A 497 29.19 2.24 29.90
N LEU A 498 29.38 2.44 28.60
CA LEU A 498 30.53 1.89 27.88
C LEU A 498 31.83 2.58 28.35
N PRO A 499 33.00 1.93 28.15
CA PRO A 499 34.29 2.47 28.55
C PRO A 499 34.53 3.88 28.01
N ALA A 500 35.22 4.72 28.79
CA ALA A 500 35.61 6.05 28.31
C ALA A 500 36.58 5.93 27.12
N PRO A 501 36.75 6.97 26.29
CA PRO A 501 37.67 6.91 25.13
C PRO A 501 39.11 6.54 25.50
N GLN A 502 39.54 6.86 26.72
CA GLN A 502 40.87 6.52 27.25
C GLN A 502 41.00 5.07 27.80
N ASP A 503 39.89 4.36 27.97
CA ASP A 503 39.85 3.00 28.52
C ASP A 503 39.73 1.96 27.40
N GLN A 504 39.97 0.68 27.73
CA GLN A 504 39.85 -0.42 26.77
C GLN A 504 38.39 -0.54 26.27
N PRO A 505 38.12 -0.47 24.95
CA PRO A 505 36.76 -0.53 24.40
C PRO A 505 36.15 -1.93 24.48
N ILE A 506 34.82 -1.99 24.33
CA ILE A 506 34.15 -3.24 23.94
C ILE A 506 34.29 -3.39 22.44
N VAL A 507 34.90 -4.48 21.98
CA VAL A 507 35.05 -4.78 20.54
C VAL A 507 33.75 -5.39 20.01
N GLY A 508 33.01 -4.60 19.25
CA GLY A 508 31.74 -4.94 18.62
C GLY A 508 31.89 -5.55 17.22
N LYS A 509 30.83 -5.42 16.42
CA LYS A 509 30.78 -5.88 15.02
C LYS A 509 31.96 -5.37 14.21
N GLN A 510 32.47 -6.22 13.32
CA GLN A 510 33.57 -5.93 12.39
C GLN A 510 34.84 -5.40 13.07
N GLY A 511 35.03 -5.74 14.36
CA GLY A 511 36.17 -5.26 15.15
C GLY A 511 36.05 -3.80 15.61
N THR A 512 34.89 -3.16 15.43
CA THR A 512 34.69 -1.75 15.79
C THR A 512 34.79 -1.54 17.30
N PRO A 513 35.60 -0.57 17.77
CA PRO A 513 35.68 -0.23 19.19
C PRO A 513 34.47 0.60 19.64
N TYR A 514 33.66 0.07 20.56
CA TYR A 514 32.56 0.80 21.18
C TYR A 514 33.00 1.44 22.50
N HIS A 515 32.92 2.77 22.53
CA HIS A 515 33.11 3.61 23.72
C HIS A 515 31.80 4.28 24.13
N ARG A 516 31.81 4.99 25.26
CA ARG A 516 30.65 5.78 25.71
C ARG A 516 30.09 6.68 24.62
N HIS A 517 28.77 6.78 24.60
CA HIS A 517 28.01 7.58 23.66
C HIS A 517 28.15 7.16 22.19
N ALA A 518 28.55 5.92 21.91
CA ALA A 518 28.54 5.39 20.55
C ALA A 518 27.13 5.30 19.93
N ALA A 519 26.07 5.27 20.74
CA ALA A 519 24.68 5.13 20.28
C ALA A 519 23.66 5.54 21.37
N PHE A 520 22.39 5.63 20.99
CA PHE A 520 21.25 5.80 21.90
C PHE A 520 20.27 4.62 21.82
N CYS A 521 19.48 4.43 22.86
CA CYS A 521 18.41 3.44 22.90
C CYS A 521 17.09 4.10 23.28
N LEU A 522 16.01 3.53 22.78
CA LEU A 522 14.63 3.86 23.10
C LEU A 522 13.94 2.60 23.62
N GLU A 523 13.56 2.59 24.90
CA GLU A 523 12.79 1.50 25.49
C GLU A 523 11.35 1.95 25.70
N THR A 524 10.46 1.55 24.81
CA THR A 524 9.03 1.80 24.96
C THR A 524 8.45 0.81 25.97
N GLN A 525 7.69 1.29 26.94
CA GLN A 525 7.22 0.49 28.08
C GLN A 525 6.13 1.25 28.88
N VAL A 526 5.44 0.54 29.76
CA VAL A 526 4.76 1.17 30.89
C VAL A 526 5.80 1.75 31.85
N TYR A 527 5.44 2.79 32.60
CA TYR A 527 6.37 3.49 33.49
C TYR A 527 7.13 2.53 34.42
N PRO A 528 8.45 2.74 34.63
CA PRO A 528 9.21 1.92 35.56
C PRO A 528 8.57 1.91 36.96
N ASP A 529 8.74 0.81 37.69
CA ASP A 529 8.17 0.60 39.02
C ASP A 529 6.62 0.75 39.11
N ALA A 530 5.88 0.73 37.99
CA ALA A 530 4.42 0.95 37.97
C ALA A 530 3.62 -0.01 38.87
N VAL A 531 4.11 -1.23 39.09
CA VAL A 531 3.49 -2.18 40.03
C VAL A 531 3.41 -1.63 41.46
N ASN A 532 4.35 -0.77 41.86
CA ASN A 532 4.41 -0.15 43.18
C ASN A 532 3.76 1.25 43.22
N HIS A 533 3.18 1.70 42.11
CA HIS A 533 2.54 3.00 41.96
C HIS A 533 1.12 2.85 41.39
N PRO A 534 0.09 2.71 42.25
CA PRO A 534 -1.28 2.40 41.81
C PRO A 534 -1.93 3.40 40.84
N HIS A 535 -1.41 4.62 40.76
CA HIS A 535 -1.88 5.67 39.84
C HIS A 535 -1.16 5.65 38.48
N PHE A 536 -0.13 4.83 38.30
CA PHE A 536 0.48 4.55 37.01
C PHE A 536 -0.35 3.53 36.22
N PRO A 537 -0.19 3.47 34.88
CA PRO A 537 -0.83 2.42 34.09
C PRO A 537 -0.45 1.03 34.61
N THR A 538 -1.41 0.12 34.61
CA THR A 538 -1.20 -1.22 35.19
C THR A 538 -0.27 -2.07 34.33
N VAL A 539 0.56 -2.85 35.00
CA VAL A 539 1.43 -3.89 34.40
C VAL A 539 0.92 -5.29 34.71
N ILE A 540 -0.28 -5.43 35.28
CA ILE A 540 -0.82 -6.73 35.71
C ILE A 540 -1.44 -7.44 34.51
N LEU A 541 -0.95 -8.64 34.21
CA LEU A 541 -1.52 -9.56 33.21
C LEU A 541 -2.32 -10.66 33.92
N LYS A 542 -3.58 -10.87 33.54
CA LYS A 542 -4.44 -11.91 34.12
C LYS A 542 -4.62 -13.08 33.15
N PRO A 543 -5.01 -14.27 33.64
CA PRO A 543 -5.39 -15.38 32.76
C PRO A 543 -6.54 -14.98 31.85
N GLY A 544 -6.39 -15.24 30.55
CA GLY A 544 -7.34 -14.86 29.50
C GLY A 544 -7.04 -13.51 28.84
N ASP A 545 -6.20 -12.66 29.44
CA ASP A 545 -5.73 -11.42 28.81
C ASP A 545 -4.56 -11.73 27.86
N VAL A 546 -4.44 -10.93 26.79
CA VAL A 546 -3.26 -10.92 25.91
C VAL A 546 -2.51 -9.62 26.10
N TYR A 547 -1.26 -9.70 26.57
CA TYR A 547 -0.35 -8.57 26.52
C TYR A 547 0.05 -8.33 25.06
N ARG A 548 -0.08 -7.08 24.61
CA ARG A 548 0.34 -6.66 23.27
C ARG A 548 1.08 -5.33 23.35
N HIS A 549 2.36 -5.34 23.02
CA HIS A 549 3.18 -4.14 22.86
C HIS A 549 3.72 -4.09 21.44
N LYS A 550 3.46 -3.00 20.72
CA LYS A 550 4.01 -2.74 19.38
C LYS A 550 4.97 -1.57 19.40
N LEU A 551 6.08 -1.69 18.68
CA LEU A 551 7.05 -0.64 18.39
C LEU A 551 7.33 -0.68 16.88
N ARG A 552 7.11 0.43 16.17
CA ARG A 552 7.48 0.55 14.76
C ARG A 552 8.60 1.58 14.59
N ILE A 553 9.69 1.17 13.94
CA ILE A 553 10.84 1.99 13.58
C ILE A 553 10.82 2.15 12.06
N ASN A 554 10.31 3.27 11.58
CA ASN A 554 10.25 3.54 10.14
C ASN A 554 11.64 3.92 9.61
N LYS A 555 12.09 3.33 8.49
CA LYS A 555 13.14 3.96 7.66
C LYS A 555 12.59 5.30 7.21
N ILE A 556 13.44 6.31 7.20
CA ILE A 556 13.09 7.68 6.84
C ILE A 556 12.40 7.67 5.47
N PHE A 557 11.07 7.74 5.45
CA PHE A 557 10.33 8.13 4.26
C PHE A 557 10.47 9.63 4.13
N LYS A 558 10.66 10.08 2.89
CA LYS A 558 10.09 11.37 2.48
C LYS A 558 8.57 11.18 2.60
N MET A 559 8.01 11.57 3.75
CA MET A 559 6.58 11.38 4.03
C MET A 559 5.75 12.04 2.94
N VAL A 560 4.79 11.29 2.40
CA VAL A 560 3.74 11.82 1.53
C VAL A 560 2.48 11.96 2.37
N HIS A 561 2.08 13.19 2.66
CA HIS A 561 0.87 13.49 3.41
C HIS A 561 -0.30 13.72 2.45
N LEU A 562 -1.37 12.91 2.57
CA LEU A 562 -2.61 13.08 1.82
C LEU A 562 -3.67 13.74 2.71
N THR A 563 -4.23 14.85 2.26
CA THR A 563 -5.38 15.53 2.91
C THR A 563 -6.60 15.53 2.00
N ASP A 564 -7.79 15.40 2.57
CA ASP A 564 -9.09 15.45 1.88
C ASP A 564 -9.99 16.54 2.48
N GLU A 565 -10.53 17.41 1.64
CA GLU A 565 -11.39 18.52 2.04
C GLU A 565 -12.52 18.78 1.02
N GLU A 566 -13.58 19.48 1.44
CA GLU A 566 -14.62 19.96 0.51
C GLU A 566 -14.08 21.14 -0.32
N PHE A 567 -14.14 21.02 -1.65
CA PHE A 567 -13.74 22.07 -2.59
C PHE A 567 -14.90 22.97 -2.99
N GLY A 568 -16.13 22.44 -2.96
CA GLY A 568 -17.35 23.14 -3.29
C GLY A 568 -18.52 22.17 -3.39
N LYS A 569 -19.67 22.65 -3.87
CA LYS A 569 -20.85 21.81 -4.11
C LYS A 569 -21.36 21.95 -5.53
N LEU A 570 -21.63 20.82 -6.17
CA LEU A 570 -22.29 20.75 -7.48
C LEU A 570 -23.70 20.20 -7.28
N GLN A 571 -24.73 20.98 -7.58
CA GLN A 571 -26.14 20.57 -7.45
C GLN A 571 -26.50 19.99 -6.06
N GLY A 572 -25.83 20.48 -5.00
CA GLY A 572 -26.02 20.02 -3.63
C GLY A 572 -25.09 18.88 -3.18
N GLU A 573 -24.42 18.20 -4.11
CA GLU A 573 -23.41 17.18 -3.80
C GLU A 573 -22.04 17.79 -3.54
N SER A 574 -21.31 17.25 -2.56
CA SER A 574 -19.95 17.70 -2.22
C SER A 574 -18.95 17.30 -3.33
N VAL A 575 -18.18 18.26 -3.81
CA VAL A 575 -16.98 18.03 -4.62
C VAL A 575 -15.78 18.07 -3.68
N ARG A 576 -14.98 17.00 -3.68
CA ARG A 576 -13.83 16.84 -2.78
C ARG A 576 -12.54 17.27 -3.48
N ARG A 577 -11.58 17.81 -2.72
CA ARG A 577 -10.19 18.04 -3.13
C ARG A 577 -9.27 17.17 -2.29
N PHE A 578 -8.44 16.39 -2.98
CA PHE A 578 -7.41 15.57 -2.37
C PHE A 578 -6.05 16.18 -2.67
N THR A 579 -5.22 16.37 -1.66
CA THR A 579 -3.89 16.99 -1.81
C THR A 579 -2.80 16.13 -1.21
N TRP A 580 -1.87 15.69 -2.05
CA TRP A 580 -0.61 15.09 -1.62
C TRP A 580 0.43 16.19 -1.38
N ARG A 581 1.20 16.03 -0.31
CA ARG A 581 2.39 16.84 0.00
C ARG A 581 3.54 15.91 0.30
N ALA A 582 4.54 15.92 -0.57
CA ALA A 582 5.83 15.29 -0.38
C ALA A 582 6.92 16.36 -0.33
N GLU A 583 8.17 15.96 -0.05
CA GLU A 583 9.30 16.89 0.12
C GLU A 583 9.48 17.88 -1.05
N ASN A 584 9.37 17.39 -2.31
CA ASN A 584 9.63 18.21 -3.51
C ASN A 584 8.46 18.24 -4.50
N ILE A 585 7.26 17.80 -4.09
CA ILE A 585 6.07 17.87 -4.92
C ILE A 585 4.82 18.02 -4.06
N SER A 586 3.89 18.87 -4.48
CA SER A 586 2.52 18.87 -3.97
C SER A 586 1.56 18.77 -5.14
N VAL A 587 0.57 17.87 -5.05
CA VAL A 587 -0.43 17.67 -6.10
C VAL A 587 -1.81 17.73 -5.50
N SER A 588 -2.72 18.45 -6.14
CA SER A 588 -4.13 18.49 -5.79
C SER A 588 -4.99 17.99 -6.93
N VAL A 589 -5.93 17.09 -6.63
CA VAL A 589 -6.96 16.61 -7.56
C VAL A 589 -8.36 16.83 -6.98
N ILE A 590 -9.36 17.05 -7.83
CA ILE A 590 -10.75 17.24 -7.40
C ILE A 590 -11.69 16.19 -7.99
N SER A 591 -12.75 15.84 -7.27
CA SER A 591 -13.70 14.80 -7.70
C SER A 591 -14.54 15.19 -8.93
N TYR A 592 -14.68 16.49 -9.19
CA TYR A 592 -15.29 16.97 -10.43
C TYR A 592 -14.35 16.67 -11.61
N GLY A 593 -14.79 15.83 -12.55
CA GLY A 593 -14.00 15.39 -13.71
C GLY A 593 -12.69 14.65 -13.38
N ALA A 594 -12.48 14.22 -12.13
CA ALA A 594 -11.21 13.70 -11.64
C ALA A 594 -10.02 14.60 -12.07
N ILE A 595 -10.19 15.92 -11.93
CA ILE A 595 -9.30 16.96 -12.47
C ILE A 595 -8.03 17.10 -11.62
N ILE A 596 -6.87 17.20 -12.27
CA ILE A 596 -5.64 17.71 -11.63
C ILE A 596 -5.74 19.25 -11.53
N GLN A 597 -5.87 19.76 -10.31
CA GLN A 597 -6.08 21.19 -10.03
C GLN A 597 -4.76 21.95 -9.83
N SER A 598 -3.74 21.32 -9.25
CA SER A 598 -2.45 21.93 -8.95
C SER A 598 -1.33 20.89 -8.93
N ILE A 599 -0.16 21.24 -9.47
CA ILE A 599 1.09 20.50 -9.30
C ILE A 599 2.18 21.52 -8.98
N ARG A 600 2.72 21.47 -7.77
CA ARG A 600 3.73 22.42 -7.29
C ARG A 600 5.08 21.73 -7.13
N VAL A 601 6.10 22.25 -7.80
CA VAL A 601 7.46 21.68 -7.80
C VAL A 601 8.54 22.77 -7.69
N PRO A 602 9.68 22.51 -7.01
CA PRO A 602 10.77 23.47 -6.86
C PRO A 602 11.54 23.67 -8.17
N ASP A 603 12.14 24.84 -8.35
CA ASP A 603 13.17 25.09 -9.37
C ASP A 603 14.59 24.83 -8.83
N LYS A 604 15.63 25.12 -9.63
CA LYS A 604 17.04 24.97 -9.21
C LYS A 604 17.46 25.83 -8.01
N ASN A 605 16.67 26.84 -7.66
CA ASN A 605 16.89 27.72 -6.51
C ASN A 605 16.03 27.31 -5.30
N GLY A 606 15.25 26.22 -5.40
CA GLY A 606 14.34 25.77 -4.36
C GLY A 606 13.00 26.50 -4.31
N VAL A 607 12.68 27.33 -5.33
CA VAL A 607 11.41 28.05 -5.39
C VAL A 607 10.32 27.14 -5.93
N THR A 608 9.39 26.74 -5.05
CA THR A 608 8.23 25.91 -5.39
C THR A 608 7.12 26.73 -6.04
N TYR A 609 6.71 26.33 -7.24
CA TYR A 609 5.65 27.01 -7.99
C TYR A 609 4.70 26.01 -8.65
N ASP A 610 3.46 26.44 -8.89
CA ASP A 610 2.47 25.62 -9.59
C ASP A 610 2.72 25.65 -11.10
N VAL A 611 2.88 24.47 -11.69
CA VAL A 611 3.29 24.28 -13.09
C VAL A 611 2.15 23.82 -13.99
N VAL A 612 0.91 23.77 -13.49
CA VAL A 612 -0.27 23.48 -14.33
C VAL A 612 -1.25 24.65 -14.34
N LEU A 613 -1.89 24.90 -15.48
CA LEU A 613 -3.04 25.81 -15.55
C LEU A 613 -4.24 25.22 -14.80
N GLY A 614 -5.11 26.08 -14.25
CA GLY A 614 -6.36 25.66 -13.62
C GLY A 614 -7.12 26.82 -12.98
N PHE A 615 -8.06 26.50 -12.10
CA PHE A 615 -8.82 27.47 -11.29
C PHE A 615 -8.68 27.20 -9.78
N ASP A 616 -8.92 28.24 -8.98
CA ASP A 616 -8.88 28.17 -7.51
C ASP A 616 -10.18 27.63 -6.89
N ASP A 617 -11.29 27.68 -7.62
CA ASP A 617 -12.64 27.34 -7.16
C ASP A 617 -13.43 26.46 -8.14
N LEU A 618 -14.45 25.76 -7.62
CA LEU A 618 -15.31 24.86 -8.38
C LEU A 618 -16.16 25.59 -9.44
N GLU A 619 -16.69 26.76 -9.10
CA GLU A 619 -17.60 27.51 -9.99
C GLU A 619 -16.93 27.84 -11.32
N SER A 620 -15.66 28.20 -11.27
CA SER A 620 -14.81 28.43 -12.44
C SER A 620 -14.63 27.19 -13.29
N TYR A 621 -14.41 26.02 -12.68
CA TYR A 621 -14.35 24.75 -13.42
C TYR A 621 -15.68 24.41 -14.10
N VAL A 622 -16.81 24.69 -13.45
CA VAL A 622 -18.14 24.40 -13.99
C VAL A 622 -18.52 25.35 -15.12
N ASN A 623 -18.24 26.66 -14.97
CA ASN A 623 -18.76 27.68 -15.85
C ASN A 623 -17.78 28.14 -16.95
N ARG A 624 -16.48 27.88 -16.80
CA ARG A 624 -15.44 28.46 -17.66
C ARG A 624 -14.42 27.46 -18.20
N ASN A 625 -14.53 26.18 -17.84
CA ASN A 625 -13.56 25.15 -18.27
C ASN A 625 -13.90 24.52 -19.62
N GLU A 626 -14.31 25.33 -20.60
CA GLU A 626 -14.48 24.87 -21.98
C GLU A 626 -13.20 24.26 -22.58
N PRO A 627 -11.98 24.73 -22.23
CA PRO A 627 -10.73 24.09 -22.66
C PRO A 627 -10.34 22.82 -21.89
N HIS A 628 -11.17 22.33 -20.97
CA HIS A 628 -10.95 21.07 -20.24
C HIS A 628 -9.65 20.99 -19.40
N LEU A 629 -9.20 22.10 -18.82
CA LEU A 629 -7.98 22.19 -17.99
C LEU A 629 -7.92 21.09 -16.93
N GLY A 630 -6.92 20.21 -17.04
CA GLY A 630 -6.60 19.17 -16.05
C GLY A 630 -7.56 17.99 -15.97
N GLY A 631 -8.60 17.95 -16.81
CA GLY A 631 -9.65 16.94 -16.75
C GLY A 631 -9.23 15.55 -17.20
N THR A 632 -9.87 14.53 -16.63
CA THR A 632 -9.93 13.21 -17.25
C THR A 632 -10.88 13.27 -18.43
N ILE A 633 -10.40 12.92 -19.62
CA ILE A 633 -11.17 12.97 -20.88
C ILE A 633 -11.58 11.55 -21.27
N GLY A 634 -12.86 11.39 -21.62
CA GLY A 634 -13.50 10.14 -22.04
C GLY A 634 -14.96 10.38 -22.43
N ARG A 635 -15.70 9.41 -22.98
CA ARG A 635 -15.36 7.99 -23.20
C ARG A 635 -14.30 7.76 -24.29
N CYS A 636 -14.20 8.67 -25.26
CA CYS A 636 -13.16 8.72 -26.27
C CYS A 636 -12.48 10.09 -26.26
N ALA A 637 -11.18 10.13 -25.98
CA ALA A 637 -10.37 11.33 -26.08
C ALA A 637 -10.17 11.75 -27.54
N ASN A 638 -9.99 13.06 -27.74
CA ASN A 638 -9.89 13.72 -29.04
C ASN A 638 -11.18 13.59 -29.90
N ARG A 639 -11.08 13.82 -31.21
CA ARG A 639 -12.22 14.00 -32.12
C ARG A 639 -12.73 12.66 -32.68
N ILE A 640 -14.05 12.54 -32.82
CA ILE A 640 -14.73 11.52 -33.63
C ILE A 640 -15.31 12.22 -34.86
N GLY A 641 -14.96 11.76 -36.06
CA GLY A 641 -15.43 12.34 -37.32
C GLY A 641 -16.95 12.45 -37.39
N GLY A 642 -17.48 13.63 -37.72
CA GLY A 642 -18.92 13.88 -37.86
C GLY A 642 -19.73 13.72 -36.57
N ALA A 643 -19.09 13.74 -35.39
CA ALA A 643 -19.69 13.49 -34.07
C ALA A 643 -20.50 12.17 -34.00
N SER A 644 -20.15 11.21 -34.87
CA SER A 644 -20.86 9.94 -35.00
C SER A 644 -19.91 8.80 -35.34
N PHE A 645 -20.22 7.61 -34.85
CA PHE A 645 -19.46 6.40 -35.18
C PHE A 645 -20.39 5.21 -35.35
N LYS A 646 -19.89 4.13 -35.96
CA LYS A 646 -20.64 2.89 -36.16
C LYS A 646 -20.03 1.71 -35.42
N ILE A 647 -20.87 0.97 -34.69
CA ILE A 647 -20.54 -0.35 -34.14
C ILE A 647 -21.53 -1.35 -34.72
N ASP A 648 -21.00 -2.43 -35.32
CA ASP A 648 -21.78 -3.52 -35.92
C ASP A 648 -22.89 -3.02 -36.87
N GLY A 649 -22.61 -1.94 -37.61
CA GLY A 649 -23.51 -1.29 -38.55
C GLY A 649 -24.47 -0.23 -37.98
N THR A 650 -24.56 -0.08 -36.66
CA THR A 650 -25.44 0.90 -35.97
C THR A 650 -24.71 2.22 -35.71
N THR A 651 -25.35 3.37 -36.00
CA THR A 651 -24.77 4.74 -35.83
C THR A 651 -25.13 5.38 -34.48
N TYR A 652 -24.19 6.10 -33.85
CA TYR A 652 -24.31 6.76 -32.53
C TYR A 652 -23.91 8.26 -32.56
N GLN A 653 -24.30 9.12 -31.57
CA GLN A 653 -24.12 10.60 -31.53
C GLN A 653 -23.79 11.15 -30.10
N VAL A 654 -22.86 12.12 -29.88
CA VAL A 654 -22.21 12.34 -28.53
C VAL A 654 -22.09 13.80 -27.94
N PRO A 655 -22.62 14.14 -26.71
CA PRO A 655 -22.20 15.30 -25.78
C PRO A 655 -21.47 15.10 -24.36
N LYS A 656 -21.66 15.87 -23.22
CA LYS A 656 -20.67 16.34 -22.13
C LYS A 656 -20.84 16.06 -20.55
N ASN A 657 -19.71 15.78 -19.83
CA ASN A 657 -19.17 15.92 -18.39
C ASN A 657 -19.94 15.70 -17.03
N VAL A 658 -19.24 15.16 -15.99
CA VAL A 658 -19.81 14.70 -14.67
C VAL A 658 -18.91 14.80 -13.39
N ASN A 659 -19.52 14.67 -12.19
CA ASN A 659 -18.85 14.52 -10.88
C ASN A 659 -18.59 13.03 -10.54
N TRP A 660 -17.36 12.69 -10.12
CA TRP A 660 -16.95 11.30 -9.87
C TRP A 660 -17.04 10.95 -8.39
N LYS A 661 -17.29 9.67 -8.09
CA LYS A 661 -17.26 9.16 -6.71
C LYS A 661 -15.83 8.82 -6.31
N SER A 662 -15.40 9.22 -5.11
CA SER A 662 -14.01 9.07 -4.67
C SER A 662 -13.86 8.15 -3.46
N THR A 663 -12.76 7.40 -3.40
CA THR A 663 -12.34 6.62 -2.22
C THR A 663 -10.84 6.78 -1.99
N VAL A 664 -10.43 6.87 -0.73
CA VAL A 664 -9.01 6.94 -0.32
C VAL A 664 -8.55 5.56 0.14
N ASP A 665 -7.40 5.13 -0.36
CA ASP A 665 -6.72 3.88 0.04
C ASP A 665 -5.23 4.17 0.25
N GLY A 666 -4.82 4.35 1.52
CA GLY A 666 -3.46 4.79 1.86
C GLY A 666 -3.08 6.10 1.18
N ASN A 667 -2.08 6.06 0.30
CA ASN A 667 -1.58 7.17 -0.52
C ASN A 667 -2.32 7.30 -1.88
N LYS A 668 -3.38 6.51 -2.10
CA LYS A 668 -4.10 6.49 -3.38
C LYS A 668 -5.46 7.13 -3.25
N VAL A 669 -5.88 7.84 -4.30
CA VAL A 669 -7.25 8.33 -4.45
C VAL A 669 -7.82 7.75 -5.72
N ILE A 670 -8.98 7.11 -5.59
CA ILE A 670 -9.62 6.37 -6.66
C ILE A 670 -10.94 7.04 -6.97
N PHE A 671 -11.08 7.52 -8.20
CA PHE A 671 -12.31 8.07 -8.73
C PHE A 671 -13.03 7.03 -9.58
N SER A 672 -14.28 6.76 -9.27
CA SER A 672 -15.15 5.81 -9.98
C SER A 672 -16.31 6.53 -10.65
N TYR A 673 -16.59 6.15 -11.89
CA TYR A 673 -17.74 6.63 -12.65
C TYR A 673 -18.35 5.51 -13.50
N LEU A 674 -19.68 5.44 -13.48
CA LEU A 674 -20.46 4.61 -14.39
C LEU A 674 -21.04 5.52 -15.47
N SER A 675 -20.50 5.41 -16.68
CA SER A 675 -21.10 5.98 -17.87
C SER A 675 -22.17 5.03 -18.39
N LYS A 676 -23.43 5.43 -18.37
CA LYS A 676 -24.55 4.53 -18.69
C LYS A 676 -24.60 4.17 -20.18
N ASP A 677 -25.28 3.06 -20.52
CA ASP A 677 -25.61 2.74 -21.91
C ASP A 677 -26.37 3.87 -22.58
N GLY A 678 -25.90 4.31 -23.74
CA GLY A 678 -26.42 5.45 -24.49
C GLY A 678 -26.03 6.82 -23.93
N GLU A 679 -25.24 6.88 -22.85
CA GLU A 679 -24.70 8.13 -22.34
C GLU A 679 -23.80 8.78 -23.38
N GLU A 680 -24.17 9.99 -23.78
CA GLU A 680 -23.55 10.69 -24.90
C GLU A 680 -23.49 9.81 -26.14
N GLY A 681 -24.53 8.99 -26.36
CA GLY A 681 -24.64 8.05 -27.48
C GLY A 681 -23.72 6.85 -27.46
N TYR A 682 -22.79 6.70 -26.51
CA TYR A 682 -21.93 5.52 -26.50
C TYR A 682 -22.71 4.27 -26.05
N PRO A 683 -22.66 3.15 -26.80
CA PRO A 683 -23.31 1.92 -26.39
C PRO A 683 -22.59 1.28 -25.20
N GLY A 684 -23.33 0.54 -24.39
CA GLY A 684 -22.83 -0.18 -23.21
C GLY A 684 -22.67 0.71 -21.99
N ASN A 685 -22.99 0.16 -20.83
CA ASN A 685 -22.50 0.70 -19.57
C ASN A 685 -20.97 0.57 -19.58
N LEU A 686 -20.25 1.66 -19.31
CA LEU A 686 -18.81 1.66 -19.09
C LEU A 686 -18.52 2.10 -17.68
N ILE A 687 -17.89 1.23 -16.90
CA ILE A 687 -17.44 1.56 -15.55
C ILE A 687 -15.96 1.87 -15.64
N THR A 688 -15.57 3.04 -15.16
CA THR A 688 -14.20 3.54 -15.20
C THR A 688 -13.72 3.89 -13.81
N ASN A 689 -12.51 3.44 -13.48
CA ASN A 689 -11.76 3.85 -12.31
C ASN A 689 -10.52 4.63 -12.76
N VAL A 690 -10.26 5.77 -12.11
CA VAL A 690 -9.04 6.56 -12.26
C VAL A 690 -8.35 6.60 -10.89
N THR A 691 -7.19 5.98 -10.79
CA THR A 691 -6.41 5.96 -9.56
C THR A 691 -5.25 6.93 -9.66
N TYR A 692 -5.14 7.82 -8.69
CA TYR A 692 -4.02 8.74 -8.52
C TYR A 692 -3.16 8.33 -7.33
N GLU A 693 -1.83 8.35 -7.51
CA GLU A 693 -0.84 8.10 -6.46
C GLU A 693 0.35 9.05 -6.62
N VAL A 694 0.91 9.58 -5.53
CA VAL A 694 2.14 10.39 -5.57
C VAL A 694 3.28 9.68 -4.84
N LYS A 695 4.38 9.39 -5.55
CA LYS A 695 5.62 8.82 -4.99
C LYS A 695 6.83 9.26 -5.80
N ASP A 696 8.00 9.35 -5.17
CA ASP A 696 9.28 9.66 -5.83
C ASP A 696 9.26 10.90 -6.76
N ASN A 697 8.62 11.98 -6.33
CA ASN A 697 8.40 13.21 -7.11
C ASN A 697 7.62 13.02 -8.42
N ALA A 698 6.80 11.97 -8.50
CA ALA A 698 5.94 11.68 -9.64
C ALA A 698 4.49 11.51 -9.20
N ILE A 699 3.58 11.85 -10.10
CA ILE A 699 2.18 11.45 -10.01
C ILE A 699 1.92 10.32 -11.02
N TYR A 700 1.32 9.24 -10.52
CA TYR A 700 0.89 8.07 -11.27
C TYR A 700 -0.61 8.15 -11.46
N ILE A 701 -1.07 7.82 -12.66
CA ILE A 701 -2.48 7.81 -13.06
C ILE A 701 -2.77 6.47 -13.72
N ASP A 702 -3.64 5.66 -13.12
CA ASP A 702 -4.11 4.39 -13.69
C ASP A 702 -5.60 4.50 -14.05
N PHE A 703 -5.91 4.41 -15.34
CA PHE A 703 -7.26 4.27 -15.87
C PHE A 703 -7.57 2.79 -16.09
N VAL A 704 -8.68 2.31 -15.53
CA VAL A 704 -9.19 0.96 -15.74
C VAL A 704 -10.67 1.04 -16.09
N SER A 705 -11.06 0.50 -17.24
CA SER A 705 -12.46 0.49 -17.66
C SER A 705 -12.92 -0.86 -18.18
N ILE A 706 -14.19 -1.18 -17.92
CA ILE A 706 -14.88 -2.36 -18.45
C ILE A 706 -16.31 -2.05 -18.84
N THR A 707 -16.83 -2.84 -19.78
CA THR A 707 -18.14 -2.60 -20.38
C THR A 707 -19.01 -3.86 -20.45
N ASP A 708 -20.33 -3.67 -20.52
CA ASP A 708 -21.31 -4.75 -20.71
C ASP A 708 -21.78 -4.90 -22.17
N LYS A 709 -21.39 -3.98 -23.08
CA LYS A 709 -21.59 -4.08 -24.54
C LYS A 709 -20.36 -3.56 -25.25
N LYS A 710 -20.17 -3.98 -26.50
CA LYS A 710 -19.09 -3.47 -27.35
C LYS A 710 -19.19 -1.93 -27.46
N THR A 711 -18.12 -1.22 -27.11
CA THR A 711 -18.07 0.25 -27.06
C THR A 711 -16.69 0.76 -27.48
N VAL A 712 -16.53 2.07 -27.66
CA VAL A 712 -15.24 2.71 -27.92
C VAL A 712 -14.70 3.29 -26.63
N VAL A 713 -13.42 3.06 -26.32
CA VAL A 713 -12.75 3.62 -25.14
C VAL A 713 -11.37 4.17 -25.52
N ASN A 714 -11.15 5.44 -25.19
CA ASN A 714 -9.84 6.09 -25.23
C ASN A 714 -9.84 7.16 -24.13
N LEU A 715 -9.08 6.95 -23.06
CA LEU A 715 -9.07 7.83 -21.89
C LEU A 715 -7.73 8.55 -21.78
N THR A 716 -7.71 9.81 -21.34
CA THR A 716 -6.46 10.54 -21.06
C THR A 716 -6.64 11.60 -19.97
N ASN A 717 -5.56 12.28 -19.59
CA ASN A 717 -5.58 13.46 -18.75
C ASN A 717 -5.12 14.69 -19.53
N HIS A 718 -5.89 15.78 -19.45
CA HIS A 718 -5.70 16.99 -20.25
C HIS A 718 -5.08 18.14 -19.44
N SER A 719 -4.06 17.84 -18.63
CA SER A 719 -3.28 18.85 -17.92
C SER A 719 -2.48 19.74 -18.89
N TYR A 720 -2.54 21.04 -18.64
CA TYR A 720 -1.77 22.06 -19.36
C TYR A 720 -0.58 22.47 -18.51
N PHE A 721 0.63 22.16 -18.96
CA PHE A 721 1.87 22.39 -18.24
C PHE A 721 2.58 23.66 -18.71
N ASN A 722 3.15 24.38 -17.75
CA ASN A 722 4.19 25.38 -17.98
C ASN A 722 5.20 25.28 -16.83
N LEU A 723 6.37 24.70 -17.09
CA LEU A 723 7.42 24.49 -16.09
C LEU A 723 8.06 25.80 -15.63
N ALA A 724 7.89 26.92 -16.33
CA ALA A 724 8.26 28.23 -15.81
C ALA A 724 7.33 28.67 -14.67
N GLY A 725 6.07 28.22 -14.72
CA GLY A 725 4.98 28.53 -13.82
C GLY A 725 3.69 28.75 -14.61
N HIS A 726 2.53 28.48 -14.01
CA HIS A 726 1.23 28.62 -14.69
C HIS A 726 0.91 30.05 -15.16
N ASP A 727 1.69 31.04 -14.74
CA ASP A 727 1.55 32.46 -15.04
C ASP A 727 2.62 33.02 -15.99
N ALA A 728 3.56 32.18 -16.44
CA ALA A 728 4.67 32.62 -17.28
C ALA A 728 4.27 32.94 -18.73
N GLY A 729 3.08 32.51 -19.15
CA GLY A 729 2.54 32.78 -20.49
C GLY A 729 3.40 32.24 -21.63
N ALA A 730 3.24 32.84 -22.81
CA ALA A 730 3.88 32.39 -24.05
C ALA A 730 5.40 32.39 -24.01
N GLN A 731 6.01 33.40 -23.39
CA GLN A 731 7.47 33.44 -23.26
C GLN A 731 7.98 32.25 -22.44
N GLY A 732 7.31 31.92 -21.32
CA GLY A 732 7.62 30.73 -20.54
C GLY A 732 7.51 29.46 -21.36
N LEU A 733 6.46 29.30 -22.18
CA LEU A 733 6.30 28.15 -23.07
C LEU A 733 7.45 28.03 -24.07
N PHE A 734 7.80 29.12 -24.76
CA PHE A 734 8.81 29.11 -25.83
C PHE A 734 10.21 28.74 -25.35
N ASP A 735 10.50 28.94 -24.06
CA ASP A 735 11.79 28.56 -23.45
C ASP A 735 11.88 27.08 -23.07
N HIS A 736 10.81 26.30 -23.20
CA HIS A 736 10.87 24.86 -22.96
C HIS A 736 11.68 24.15 -24.05
N VAL A 737 12.44 23.15 -23.64
CA VAL A 737 13.13 22.20 -24.50
C VAL A 737 12.43 20.85 -24.37
N ILE A 738 11.87 20.35 -25.46
CA ILE A 738 11.10 19.10 -25.52
C ILE A 738 11.82 18.05 -26.37
N SER A 739 11.68 16.79 -25.97
CA SER A 739 11.97 15.62 -26.81
C SER A 739 10.84 14.60 -26.68
N ILE A 740 10.38 14.02 -27.79
CA ILE A 740 9.33 13.00 -27.85
C ILE A 740 9.89 11.75 -28.53
N ASN A 741 9.67 10.59 -27.91
CA ASN A 741 10.04 9.28 -28.43
C ASN A 741 9.01 8.80 -29.48
N ALA A 742 8.98 9.49 -30.63
CA ALA A 742 8.09 9.18 -31.74
C ALA A 742 8.81 9.41 -33.07
N ASP A 743 8.67 8.47 -34.00
CA ASP A 743 9.20 8.57 -35.36
C ASP A 743 8.14 8.97 -36.39
N LYS A 744 6.86 8.99 -36.00
CA LYS A 744 5.72 9.33 -36.87
C LYS A 744 4.69 10.21 -36.18
N ILE A 745 3.86 10.87 -36.99
CA ILE A 745 2.61 11.53 -36.59
C ILE A 745 1.44 10.96 -37.40
N THR A 746 0.21 11.11 -36.89
CA THR A 746 -0.99 10.86 -37.70
C THR A 746 -1.25 12.06 -38.61
N GLU A 747 -1.32 11.85 -39.92
CA GLU A 747 -1.71 12.91 -40.85
C GLU A 747 -3.16 13.31 -40.63
N THR A 748 -3.44 14.61 -40.58
CA THR A 748 -4.78 15.16 -40.43
C THR A 748 -5.26 15.94 -41.66
N THR A 749 -6.58 16.03 -41.80
CA THR A 749 -7.26 16.92 -42.74
C THR A 749 -7.28 18.36 -42.21
N SER A 750 -7.79 19.30 -43.02
CA SER A 750 -8.00 20.69 -42.57
C SER A 750 -9.00 20.84 -41.41
N GLU A 751 -9.77 19.80 -41.10
CA GLU A 751 -10.68 19.73 -39.95
C GLU A 751 -10.05 19.04 -38.73
N SER A 752 -8.74 18.77 -38.78
CA SER A 752 -7.98 18.07 -37.74
C SER A 752 -8.44 16.62 -37.49
N ILE A 753 -9.05 15.98 -38.50
CA ILE A 753 -9.42 14.56 -38.47
C ILE A 753 -8.33 13.73 -39.15
N PRO A 754 -7.82 12.64 -38.54
CA PRO A 754 -6.85 11.77 -39.18
C PRO A 754 -7.30 11.22 -40.53
N THR A 755 -6.37 11.13 -41.49
CA THR A 755 -6.65 10.54 -42.81
C THR A 755 -6.49 9.01 -42.82
N GLY A 756 -5.94 8.45 -41.73
CA GLY A 756 -5.48 7.07 -41.63
C GLY A 756 -4.01 6.87 -42.05
N ARG A 757 -3.34 7.91 -42.60
CA ARG A 757 -1.91 7.84 -42.94
C ARG A 757 -1.03 8.25 -41.77
N LEU A 758 0.14 7.61 -41.67
CA LEU A 758 1.20 8.00 -40.74
C LEU A 758 2.33 8.67 -41.53
N LEU A 759 2.85 9.79 -41.04
CA LEU A 759 3.95 10.53 -41.66
C LEU A 759 5.21 10.43 -40.82
N ASP A 760 6.35 10.16 -41.44
CA ASP A 760 7.64 10.17 -40.75
C ASP A 760 7.99 11.59 -40.31
N VAL A 761 8.46 11.74 -39.07
CA VAL A 761 8.85 13.06 -38.54
C VAL A 761 10.21 13.52 -39.06
N GLY A 762 11.04 12.61 -39.55
CA GLY A 762 12.43 12.88 -39.93
C GLY A 762 12.58 14.04 -40.92
N GLY A 763 13.34 15.07 -40.54
CA GLY A 763 13.57 16.26 -41.38
C GLY A 763 12.40 17.23 -41.48
N THR A 764 11.34 17.02 -40.68
CA THR A 764 10.19 17.93 -40.55
C THR A 764 10.28 18.74 -39.26
N PRO A 765 9.48 19.80 -39.08
CA PRO A 765 9.36 20.50 -37.79
C PRO A 765 8.81 19.63 -36.65
N PHE A 766 8.23 18.48 -36.97
CA PHE A 766 7.76 17.48 -36.00
C PHE A 766 8.89 16.54 -35.53
N ASP A 767 10.13 16.68 -36.02
CA ASP A 767 11.26 15.88 -35.54
C ASP A 767 11.70 16.32 -34.14
N LEU A 768 10.94 15.89 -33.14
CA LEU A 768 11.20 16.15 -31.72
C LEU A 768 11.97 15.01 -31.05
N ARG A 769 12.59 14.10 -31.82
CA ARG A 769 13.34 12.97 -31.24
C ARG A 769 14.59 13.43 -30.49
N THR A 770 15.14 14.59 -30.89
CA THR A 770 16.23 15.27 -30.18
C THR A 770 15.70 16.47 -29.39
N PRO A 771 16.30 16.80 -28.23
CA PRO A 771 15.90 17.97 -27.43
C PRO A 771 15.85 19.25 -28.27
N THR A 772 14.67 19.83 -28.39
CA THR A 772 14.37 20.96 -29.28
C THR A 772 13.65 22.05 -28.50
N ARG A 773 14.11 23.30 -28.65
CA ARG A 773 13.47 24.45 -28.02
C ARG A 773 12.17 24.78 -28.76
N LEU A 774 11.05 24.83 -28.05
CA LEU A 774 9.72 25.05 -28.64
C LEU A 774 9.64 26.37 -29.41
N GLY A 775 10.22 27.44 -28.88
CA GLY A 775 10.23 28.74 -29.56
C GLY A 775 10.90 28.73 -30.94
N ASP A 776 11.89 27.86 -31.17
CA ASP A 776 12.65 27.83 -32.43
C ASP A 776 11.86 27.14 -33.55
N VAL A 777 11.01 26.17 -33.18
CA VAL A 777 10.15 25.45 -34.13
C VAL A 777 8.82 26.18 -34.34
N MET A 778 8.20 26.71 -33.28
CA MET A 778 6.93 27.44 -33.36
C MET A 778 7.05 28.80 -34.06
N ALA A 779 8.25 29.40 -34.12
CA ALA A 779 8.46 30.63 -34.90
C ALA A 779 8.22 30.46 -36.41
N LYS A 780 8.18 29.21 -36.91
CA LYS A 780 7.96 28.90 -38.33
C LYS A 780 6.49 28.71 -38.70
N ASP A 781 5.68 28.31 -37.72
CA ASP A 781 4.24 28.10 -37.84
C ASP A 781 3.61 28.18 -36.43
N GLU A 782 2.72 29.15 -36.22
CA GLU A 782 2.06 29.35 -34.92
C GLU A 782 1.03 28.25 -34.61
N LEU A 783 0.54 27.53 -35.63
CA LEU A 783 -0.41 26.42 -35.49
C LEU A 783 0.28 25.06 -35.32
N LEU A 784 1.61 25.04 -35.22
CA LEU A 784 2.40 23.85 -35.51
C LEU A 784 2.08 22.60 -34.66
N PHE A 785 1.55 22.75 -33.45
CA PHE A 785 1.33 21.60 -32.56
C PHE A 785 -0.09 21.54 -32.01
N ASP A 786 -0.89 20.69 -32.65
CA ASP A 786 -2.11 20.03 -32.16
C ASP A 786 -2.18 18.63 -32.81
N ASP A 787 -1.13 17.83 -32.60
CA ASP A 787 -0.89 16.61 -33.36
C ASP A 787 -0.61 15.40 -32.48
N ASN A 788 -1.08 14.23 -32.92
CA ASN A 788 -0.79 12.95 -32.29
C ASN A 788 0.52 12.37 -32.84
N PHE A 789 1.49 12.23 -31.95
CA PHE A 789 2.76 11.56 -32.17
C PHE A 789 2.62 10.07 -31.89
N CYS A 790 3.07 9.24 -32.83
CA CYS A 790 3.05 7.79 -32.74
C CYS A 790 4.29 7.32 -31.97
N VAL A 791 4.09 6.87 -30.74
CA VAL A 791 5.17 6.53 -29.80
C VAL A 791 5.87 5.24 -30.24
N SER A 792 7.20 5.29 -30.29
CA SER A 792 8.03 4.12 -30.57
C SER A 792 8.13 3.23 -29.33
N THR A 793 7.35 2.14 -29.30
CA THR A 793 7.27 1.22 -28.15
C THR A 793 8.28 0.08 -28.19
N PHE A 794 8.97 -0.16 -29.31
CA PHE A 794 9.94 -1.25 -29.51
C PHE A 794 9.47 -2.65 -29.04
N GLY A 795 8.15 -2.90 -29.05
CA GLY A 795 7.55 -4.17 -28.60
C GLY A 795 7.22 -4.26 -27.10
N CYS A 796 7.49 -3.21 -26.31
CA CYS A 796 7.13 -3.14 -24.89
C CYS A 796 5.66 -2.75 -24.70
N THR A 797 4.91 -3.58 -23.97
CA THR A 797 3.48 -3.37 -23.64
C THR A 797 3.26 -2.68 -22.28
N GLY A 798 4.34 -2.43 -21.52
CA GLY A 798 4.33 -1.75 -20.22
C GLY A 798 4.47 -0.22 -20.32
N LEU A 799 4.97 0.42 -19.25
CA LEU A 799 5.28 1.85 -19.26
C LEU A 799 6.51 2.13 -20.14
N ASN A 800 6.30 2.88 -21.22
CA ASN A 800 7.34 3.35 -22.13
C ASN A 800 7.68 4.81 -21.85
N PHE A 801 8.93 5.21 -22.09
CA PHE A 801 9.30 6.62 -22.12
C PHE A 801 8.63 7.30 -23.32
N ILE A 802 7.89 8.39 -23.05
CA ILE A 802 7.14 9.14 -24.05
C ILE A 802 7.87 10.43 -24.40
N SER A 803 8.19 11.23 -23.38
CA SER A 803 8.71 12.57 -23.59
C SER A 803 9.51 13.04 -22.39
N ARG A 804 10.47 13.94 -22.65
CA ARG A 804 11.09 14.78 -21.65
C ARG A 804 10.96 16.24 -22.05
N VAL A 805 10.48 17.06 -21.13
CA VAL A 805 10.39 18.52 -21.26
C VAL A 805 11.23 19.15 -20.15
N SER A 806 12.02 20.16 -20.47
CA SER A 806 12.85 20.89 -19.51
C SER A 806 12.76 22.39 -19.73
N HIS A 807 13.08 23.18 -18.70
CA HIS A 807 13.04 24.64 -18.76
C HIS A 807 14.31 25.25 -18.12
N PRO A 808 14.80 26.43 -18.54
CA PRO A 808 16.04 27.05 -18.03
C PRO A 808 16.08 27.33 -16.51
N ASN A 809 14.93 27.37 -15.84
CA ASN A 809 14.85 27.43 -14.38
C ASN A 809 15.30 26.12 -13.68
N GLY A 810 15.58 25.06 -14.45
CA GLY A 810 16.08 23.78 -13.98
C GLY A 810 15.02 22.71 -13.78
N ARG A 811 13.72 23.03 -13.87
CA ARG A 811 12.66 22.03 -13.80
C ARG A 811 12.66 21.16 -15.05
N TYR A 812 12.38 19.88 -14.88
CA TYR A 812 12.03 18.98 -15.97
C TYR A 812 10.84 18.08 -15.61
N LEU A 813 10.12 17.67 -16.64
CA LEU A 813 9.04 16.69 -16.63
C LEU A 813 9.44 15.54 -17.56
N GLU A 814 9.40 14.32 -17.07
CA GLU A 814 9.42 13.10 -17.87
C GLU A 814 8.04 12.46 -17.86
N VAL A 815 7.58 12.00 -19.02
CA VAL A 815 6.29 11.35 -19.19
C VAL A 815 6.52 9.90 -19.58
N TYR A 816 5.88 8.98 -18.86
CA TYR A 816 5.86 7.55 -19.18
C TYR A 816 4.42 7.07 -19.34
N SER A 817 4.15 6.21 -20.32
CA SER A 817 2.81 5.66 -20.55
C SER A 817 2.84 4.33 -21.30
N ASN A 818 1.80 3.53 -21.16
CA ASN A 818 1.58 2.33 -21.96
C ASN A 818 0.80 2.59 -23.27
N GLN A 819 0.48 3.85 -23.58
CA GLN A 819 -0.29 4.20 -24.76
C GLN A 819 0.57 4.29 -26.03
N PRO A 820 -0.02 3.98 -27.20
CA PRO A 820 0.69 4.01 -28.48
C PRO A 820 0.90 5.42 -29.04
N GLY A 821 0.17 6.43 -28.53
CA GLY A 821 0.22 7.80 -29.00
C GLY A 821 0.32 8.83 -27.88
N VAL A 822 0.76 10.03 -28.24
CA VAL A 822 0.71 11.22 -27.38
C VAL A 822 0.31 12.44 -28.21
N GLN A 823 -0.73 13.15 -27.79
CA GLN A 823 -1.09 14.45 -28.36
C GLN A 823 -0.17 15.51 -27.76
N LEU A 824 0.56 16.23 -28.61
CA LEU A 824 1.22 17.49 -28.22
C LEU A 824 0.34 18.65 -28.69
N TYR A 825 -0.20 19.38 -27.73
CA TYR A 825 -1.00 20.57 -28.00
C TYR A 825 -0.43 21.78 -27.25
N THR A 826 -0.15 22.88 -27.96
CA THR A 826 0.52 24.06 -27.41
C THR A 826 -0.45 25.21 -27.09
N SER A 827 -1.66 24.88 -26.64
CA SER A 827 -2.67 25.85 -26.18
C SER A 827 -3.05 26.96 -27.18
N TYR A 828 -3.03 26.66 -28.48
CA TYR A 828 -3.34 27.64 -29.54
C TYR A 828 -4.75 28.27 -29.40
N TYR A 829 -5.75 27.46 -29.01
CA TYR A 829 -7.15 27.88 -28.90
C TYR A 829 -7.51 28.59 -27.59
N LEU A 830 -6.55 28.81 -26.69
CA LEU A 830 -6.77 29.77 -25.60
C LEU A 830 -6.90 31.19 -26.18
N PRO A 831 -7.54 32.14 -25.46
CA PRO A 831 -7.84 33.46 -26.01
C PRO A 831 -6.61 34.16 -26.59
N ALA A 832 -6.79 34.74 -27.78
CA ALA A 832 -5.74 35.49 -28.46
C ALA A 832 -5.28 36.69 -27.60
N PRO A 833 -4.08 37.26 -27.83
CA PRO A 833 -3.59 38.43 -27.08
C PRO A 833 -4.58 39.60 -27.02
N GLU A 834 -5.35 39.80 -28.09
CA GLU A 834 -6.37 40.84 -28.27
C GLU A 834 -7.74 40.51 -27.64
N GLU A 835 -7.98 39.24 -27.27
CA GLU A 835 -9.23 38.79 -26.67
C GLU A 835 -9.20 38.91 -25.13
N ALA A 836 -10.36 38.74 -24.49
CA ALA A 836 -10.42 38.64 -23.03
C ALA A 836 -9.75 37.33 -22.58
N ALA A 837 -8.77 37.42 -21.67
CA ALA A 837 -8.08 36.24 -21.17
C ALA A 837 -9.01 35.32 -20.36
N LEU A 838 -8.71 34.03 -20.36
CA LEU A 838 -9.34 33.08 -19.45
C LEU A 838 -8.72 33.26 -18.05
N ILE A 839 -9.50 33.79 -17.11
CA ILE A 839 -9.00 34.09 -15.76
C ILE A 839 -8.86 32.79 -14.95
N GLY A 840 -7.63 32.37 -14.70
CA GLY A 840 -7.24 31.19 -13.93
C GLY A 840 -6.81 31.50 -12.50
N LYS A 841 -5.99 30.60 -11.94
CA LYS A 841 -5.46 30.69 -10.55
C LYS A 841 -4.80 32.04 -10.26
N GLY A 842 -5.04 32.58 -9.07
CA GLY A 842 -4.48 33.86 -8.63
C GLY A 842 -4.93 35.07 -9.46
N GLY A 843 -6.00 34.94 -10.26
CA GLY A 843 -6.46 36.00 -11.15
C GLY A 843 -5.64 36.16 -12.44
N VAL A 844 -4.74 35.22 -12.73
CA VAL A 844 -3.87 35.25 -13.91
C VAL A 844 -4.69 35.02 -15.18
N GLY A 845 -4.46 35.84 -16.20
CA GLY A 845 -5.10 35.68 -17.51
C GLY A 845 -4.36 34.67 -18.40
N TYR A 846 -4.94 33.49 -18.61
CA TYR A 846 -4.43 32.49 -19.54
C TYR A 846 -4.79 32.85 -20.98
N ARG A 847 -3.79 32.72 -21.86
CA ARG A 847 -3.85 33.13 -23.27
C ARG A 847 -3.20 32.08 -24.15
N ARG A 848 -3.41 32.24 -25.46
CA ARG A 848 -2.76 31.46 -26.52
C ARG A 848 -1.28 31.21 -26.20
N HIS A 849 -0.85 29.97 -26.39
CA HIS A 849 0.52 29.52 -26.15
C HIS A 849 1.02 29.67 -24.70
N GLY A 850 0.11 29.78 -23.73
CA GLY A 850 0.49 29.85 -22.32
C GLY A 850 1.02 28.54 -21.72
N ALA A 851 0.76 27.40 -22.34
CA ALA A 851 1.11 26.06 -21.84
C ALA A 851 1.13 24.99 -22.95
N PHE A 852 1.59 23.79 -22.61
CA PHE A 852 1.51 22.59 -23.46
C PHE A 852 0.77 21.43 -22.77
N CYS A 853 0.13 20.58 -23.55
CA CYS A 853 -0.44 19.29 -23.12
C CYS A 853 0.38 18.13 -23.68
N LEU A 854 0.44 17.03 -22.93
CA LEU A 854 0.99 15.75 -23.37
C LEU A 854 -0.03 14.66 -23.02
N GLU A 855 -1.04 14.53 -23.87
CA GLU A 855 -2.15 13.62 -23.64
C GLU A 855 -1.79 12.25 -24.21
N THR A 856 -1.34 11.32 -23.38
CA THR A 856 -1.06 9.95 -23.83
C THR A 856 -2.38 9.25 -24.10
N GLN A 857 -2.51 8.60 -25.24
CA GLN A 857 -3.80 8.10 -25.73
C GLN A 857 -3.61 7.08 -26.85
N ASN A 858 -4.70 6.42 -27.25
CA ASN A 858 -4.76 5.81 -28.57
C ASN A 858 -4.89 6.89 -29.66
N TYR A 859 -4.61 6.54 -30.92
CA TYR A 859 -4.66 7.48 -32.04
C TYR A 859 -6.07 8.06 -32.21
N PRO A 860 -6.19 9.38 -32.49
CA PRO A 860 -7.49 9.97 -32.76
C PRO A 860 -8.21 9.25 -33.90
N ASP A 861 -9.54 9.22 -33.85
CA ASP A 861 -10.41 8.57 -34.85
C ASP A 861 -10.11 7.08 -35.16
N ALA A 862 -9.35 6.37 -34.30
CA ALA A 862 -8.93 4.98 -34.54
C ALA A 862 -10.09 4.00 -34.82
N VAL A 863 -11.29 4.24 -34.29
CA VAL A 863 -12.48 3.43 -34.58
C VAL A 863 -12.82 3.35 -36.08
N HIS A 864 -12.45 4.36 -36.86
CA HIS A 864 -12.69 4.43 -38.30
C HIS A 864 -11.50 3.93 -39.15
N HIS A 865 -10.34 3.69 -38.54
CA HIS A 865 -9.10 3.35 -39.23
C HIS A 865 -8.59 1.97 -38.81
N ARG A 866 -8.77 0.96 -39.67
CA ARG A 866 -8.36 -0.43 -39.39
C ARG A 866 -6.87 -0.61 -39.13
N ASP A 867 -6.04 0.30 -39.63
CA ASP A 867 -4.58 0.27 -39.47
C ASP A 867 -4.10 0.99 -38.20
N PHE A 868 -4.99 1.64 -37.45
CA PHE A 868 -4.70 2.22 -36.14
C PHE A 868 -4.91 1.16 -35.04
N PRO A 869 -4.31 1.34 -33.84
CA PRO A 869 -4.57 0.43 -32.73
C PRO A 869 -6.06 0.42 -32.38
N ASP A 870 -6.61 -0.76 -32.10
CA ASP A 870 -8.05 -0.92 -31.86
C ASP A 870 -8.51 -0.11 -30.63
N ALA A 871 -9.56 0.69 -30.81
CA ALA A 871 -10.18 1.49 -29.75
C ALA A 871 -11.46 0.84 -29.20
N VAL A 872 -11.87 -0.32 -29.72
CA VAL A 872 -13.09 -0.99 -29.34
C VAL A 872 -12.87 -1.91 -28.14
N LEU A 873 -13.57 -1.63 -27.05
CA LEU A 873 -13.64 -2.49 -25.87
C LEU A 873 -14.87 -3.40 -25.97
N LYS A 874 -14.69 -4.72 -25.79
CA LYS A 874 -15.79 -5.70 -25.81
C LYS A 874 -16.17 -6.11 -24.40
N PRO A 875 -17.38 -6.68 -24.19
CA PRO A 875 -17.72 -7.29 -22.91
C PRO A 875 -16.69 -8.34 -22.54
N GLY A 876 -16.16 -8.18 -21.34
CA GLY A 876 -15.10 -9.03 -20.82
C GLY A 876 -13.69 -8.48 -20.98
N ASP A 877 -13.39 -7.75 -22.04
CA ASP A 877 -12.09 -7.08 -22.16
C ASP A 877 -11.93 -6.02 -21.07
N ILE A 878 -10.68 -5.76 -20.65
CA ILE A 878 -10.33 -4.70 -19.70
C ILE A 878 -9.46 -3.67 -20.39
N TYR A 879 -9.95 -2.42 -20.43
CA TYR A 879 -9.16 -1.28 -20.86
C TYR A 879 -8.20 -0.89 -19.73
N THR A 880 -6.91 -0.78 -20.03
CA THR A 880 -5.90 -0.26 -19.09
C THR A 880 -5.05 0.82 -19.74
N HIS A 881 -4.98 1.98 -19.11
CA HIS A 881 -4.06 3.05 -19.48
C HIS A 881 -3.32 3.54 -18.22
N LYS A 882 -1.99 3.54 -18.27
CA LYS A 882 -1.13 4.03 -17.20
C LYS A 882 -0.34 5.24 -17.65
N VAL A 883 -0.25 6.25 -16.81
CA VAL A 883 0.56 7.47 -16.99
C VAL A 883 1.40 7.75 -15.77
N VAL A 884 2.63 8.22 -16.00
CA VAL A 884 3.49 8.78 -14.96
C VAL A 884 3.99 10.14 -15.42
N PHE A 885 3.68 11.18 -14.65
CA PHE A 885 4.31 12.49 -14.77
C PHE A 885 5.37 12.64 -13.67
N LYS A 886 6.63 12.49 -14.05
CA LYS A 886 7.78 12.51 -13.14
C LYS A 886 8.51 13.85 -13.21
N PHE A 887 8.66 14.51 -12.07
CA PHE A 887 9.30 15.81 -11.98
C PHE A 887 10.68 15.73 -11.35
N GLY A 888 11.56 16.64 -11.77
CA GLY A 888 12.83 16.83 -11.09
C GLY A 888 13.48 18.16 -11.41
N VAL A 889 14.66 18.36 -10.80
CA VAL A 889 15.46 19.57 -10.91
C VAL A 889 16.85 19.20 -11.41
N ALA A 890 17.28 19.76 -12.53
CA ALA A 890 18.65 19.65 -13.01
C ALA A 890 19.57 20.51 -12.12
N LYS A 891 20.54 19.89 -11.45
CA LYS A 891 21.57 20.62 -10.71
C LYS A 891 22.47 21.36 -11.70
N SER A 892 22.96 22.54 -11.32
CA SER A 892 23.94 23.32 -12.09
C SER A 892 25.24 22.53 -12.23
N GLY A 893 25.41 21.92 -13.40
CA GLY A 893 26.51 21.01 -13.77
C GLY A 893 25.93 19.96 -14.72
N GLY A 894 26.06 20.22 -16.02
CA GLY A 894 25.25 19.59 -17.08
C GLY A 894 25.22 18.06 -17.08
N PRO A 895 24.23 17.44 -17.76
CA PRO A 895 24.20 16.00 -17.93
C PRO A 895 25.42 15.57 -18.75
N GLN A 896 26.24 14.67 -18.21
CA GLN A 896 26.92 13.73 -19.08
C GLN A 896 25.84 12.88 -19.73
N VAL A 897 25.67 13.08 -21.03
CA VAL A 897 24.88 12.19 -21.88
C VAL A 897 25.58 10.83 -21.85
N THR A 898 25.13 9.91 -21.01
CA THR A 898 25.38 8.49 -21.23
C THR A 898 24.41 8.06 -22.32
N ASN A 899 24.93 7.90 -23.54
CA ASN A 899 24.23 7.20 -24.61
C ASN A 899 23.79 5.83 -24.09
N VAL A 900 22.48 5.59 -24.07
CA VAL A 900 21.90 4.24 -24.06
C VAL A 900 21.51 3.93 -25.49
#